data_AF-A0A3C1DD07-F1
#
_entry.id   AF-A0A3C1DD07-F1
#
_cell.length_a   1.000
_cell.length_b   1.000
_cell.length_c   1.000
_cell.angle_alpha   90.00
_cell.angle_beta   90.00
_cell.angle_gamma   90.00
#
_symmetry.space_group_name_H-M   'P 1'
#
loop_
_entity.id
_entity.type
_entity.pdbx_description
1 polymer ?
#
loop_
_entity_poly.entity_id
_entity_poly.type
_entity_poly.pdbx_seq_one_letter_code
_entity_poly.pdbx_strand_id
1 'polypeptide(L)'
;PADAAAVAASASDAEYVADEILVTFDAGVGAREAAAAIAAVPQADEAATAEAADLAVLDAPDAAGSDEPVVVKLDEDADAQRAVADALAQPGVAAAQLNYRYSLLETPAVGSQLLAAGSTGLTSQSTHDALTNDPALASYDPKADENAWHLQAIDIESAWEQVKCQGSVTVAVLDTGCDIGHEDLADNVIADYAWNAYKGEPLNCDYYGHGTHVAGCIAAAANNAAGTAGSSYNAKVLPVNVFDAYGSDQWSSTTKALVSAYDYLLELDEEHPELNIHVVNMSLGGYGSQSADDLALQDRIAKAKERDIVSVCAGGNGTNGVPNTAGHYPSDYADCVAVTALSTDGYTPTTWCDYNAQKDICVPGEDIYSTVPLYCKMEGNANWWAYESVSGTSMATPVAAGVFALLWAARPELTVDEAIAAVKGTASNRLQIPDEWYSQGRTPNLYGTGVLSAGNAVGYVKQLPPSQKLMAALGVAADEGESLLTTAVASVDGADVLATASWVPTAVHESLVSAIAAARSLVAAGGSYEQVVSARDVLTQVGLAFRDARAEGLMQPATAQARNELRTLARNAQVDMQGVAVSADGLDVPVGGLWAPTAVTERLSSAIAAAEKLLSGDAVGADAVEAARSELAEARKAFNDNVAEAPEPASGEDHLALLATAIDQAEQLLASAVASADGADVLPTAQWVPQDAHDAFAAAIAAARDLAVAGCDADQAAAARASLAEVGQVFADARVEGTMQVATAQARSALRILARNAKLDTAGITTSADGADVLVGQSWVSPAAAERLSAAIAVADSLVAAGNAVAAKAVQEAYDELVAARSNYAQAVQTAKAPASDGGEGTGSESGSGSGSGSDSESGSGTNPESGSGTKPAVQKKTVVSINKATVNVAVVKQALAKANNPSAATITLGPKVKKIAKGAFKGTKAKTLVVKTKKLKKASVKGCLSGSKISTIKVKLGAAKANNAYVKKYEKLFTKKIAGKKAAVKR
;
A
#
# COMPACT_ATOMS: atom_id res chain seq x y z
N PRO A 1 26.56 -0.42 72.73
CA PRO A 1 25.67 -1.60 72.82
C PRO A 1 24.24 -1.15 73.17
N ALA A 2 23.25 -1.57 72.37
CA ALA A 2 21.82 -1.26 72.54
C ALA A 2 21.45 0.25 72.57
N ASP A 3 21.49 0.89 71.39
CA ASP A 3 20.48 1.86 70.88
C ASP A 3 20.97 2.51 69.58
N ALA A 4 21.11 1.69 68.54
CA ALA A 4 21.56 2.12 67.20
C ALA A 4 20.90 1.28 66.07
N ALA A 5 19.70 0.75 66.31
CA ALA A 5 19.04 -0.23 65.43
C ALA A 5 17.54 0.09 65.19
N ALA A 6 17.13 1.35 65.34
CA ALA A 6 15.74 1.78 65.17
C ALA A 6 15.63 3.22 64.63
N VAL A 7 16.24 3.47 63.48
CA VAL A 7 15.70 4.45 62.53
C VAL A 7 15.02 3.62 61.45
N ALA A 8 13.72 3.79 61.28
CA ALA A 8 12.97 3.00 60.32
C ALA A 8 13.46 3.33 58.90
N ALA A 9 13.91 2.30 58.18
CA ALA A 9 13.98 2.37 56.73
C ALA A 9 12.55 2.63 56.22
N SER A 10 12.38 3.68 55.43
CA SER A 10 11.17 3.85 54.63
C SER A 10 11.08 2.70 53.62
N ALA A 11 9.88 2.39 53.13
CA ALA A 11 9.66 1.34 52.12
C ALA A 11 10.29 1.65 50.73
N SER A 12 11.17 2.65 50.65
CA SER A 12 11.90 3.13 49.48
C SER A 12 13.15 2.32 49.13
N ASP A 13 13.67 1.52 50.07
CA ASP A 13 15.04 0.99 49.99
C ASP A 13 15.10 -0.46 49.44
N ALA A 14 14.01 -0.98 48.88
CA ALA A 14 13.95 -2.31 48.29
C ALA A 14 14.40 -2.30 46.82
N GLU A 15 15.31 -3.20 46.44
CA GLU A 15 15.82 -3.35 45.05
C GLU A 15 14.74 -3.82 44.04
N TYR A 16 13.57 -4.23 44.50
CA TYR A 16 12.45 -4.72 43.69
C TYR A 16 11.09 -4.41 44.33
N VAL A 17 10.00 -4.60 43.56
CA VAL A 17 8.62 -4.49 44.06
C VAL A 17 8.27 -5.77 44.83
N ALA A 18 8.06 -5.64 46.15
CA ALA A 18 7.98 -6.81 47.04
C ALA A 18 6.75 -7.70 46.81
N ASP A 19 5.65 -7.15 46.32
CA ASP A 19 4.39 -7.84 46.04
C ASP A 19 4.20 -8.20 44.55
N GLU A 20 5.25 -8.10 43.71
CA GLU A 20 5.17 -8.36 42.26
C GLU A 20 6.35 -9.20 41.72
N ILE A 21 6.02 -10.19 40.89
CA ILE A 21 6.99 -10.89 40.03
C ILE A 21 6.58 -10.76 38.56
N LEU A 22 7.57 -10.89 37.68
CA LEU A 22 7.38 -10.95 36.23
C LEU A 22 7.47 -12.39 35.75
N VAL A 23 6.54 -12.82 34.92
CA VAL A 23 6.47 -14.18 34.37
C VAL A 23 6.23 -14.15 32.86
N THR A 24 7.07 -14.85 32.10
CA THR A 24 6.93 -15.04 30.65
C THR A 24 6.58 -16.51 30.37
N PHE A 25 5.67 -16.74 29.43
CA PHE A 25 5.08 -18.07 29.17
C PHE A 25 5.59 -18.70 27.88
N ASP A 26 5.54 -20.03 27.81
CA ASP A 26 5.92 -20.81 26.63
C ASP A 26 5.06 -20.46 25.41
N ALA A 27 5.70 -20.40 24.23
CA ALA A 27 5.05 -20.08 22.96
C ALA A 27 3.88 -21.04 22.67
N GLY A 28 2.67 -20.49 22.57
CA GLY A 28 1.43 -21.23 22.32
C GLY A 28 0.61 -21.58 23.56
N VAL A 29 1.10 -21.30 24.76
CA VAL A 29 0.27 -21.31 25.98
C VAL A 29 -0.49 -19.99 26.09
N GLY A 30 -1.78 -20.04 26.41
CA GLY A 30 -2.58 -18.84 26.63
C GLY A 30 -2.24 -18.21 27.99
N ALA A 31 -2.03 -16.89 28.04
CA ALA A 31 -1.66 -16.22 29.30
C ALA A 31 -2.65 -16.50 30.46
N ARG A 32 -3.96 -16.64 30.15
CA ARG A 32 -4.97 -17.08 31.14
C ARG A 32 -4.85 -18.55 31.58
N GLU A 33 -4.42 -19.45 30.71
CA GLU A 33 -4.25 -20.88 31.03
C GLU A 33 -3.01 -21.08 31.92
N ALA A 34 -1.94 -20.34 31.64
CA ALA A 34 -0.73 -20.35 32.47
C ALA A 34 -0.90 -19.59 33.80
N ALA A 35 -1.60 -18.45 33.80
CA ALA A 35 -2.03 -17.77 35.03
C ALA A 35 -2.86 -18.68 35.94
N ALA A 36 -3.78 -19.46 35.36
CA ALA A 36 -4.56 -20.44 36.11
C ALA A 36 -3.72 -21.62 36.62
N ALA A 37 -2.63 -21.99 35.94
CA ALA A 37 -1.70 -23.01 36.42
C ALA A 37 -0.89 -22.52 37.63
N ILE A 38 -0.40 -21.27 37.61
CA ILE A 38 0.31 -20.64 38.74
C ILE A 38 -0.62 -20.50 39.96
N ALA A 39 -1.88 -20.07 39.76
CA ALA A 39 -2.87 -19.97 40.83
C ALA A 39 -3.36 -21.34 41.38
N ALA A 40 -3.02 -22.47 40.75
CA ALA A 40 -3.47 -23.80 41.15
C ALA A 40 -2.46 -24.57 42.03
N VAL A 41 -1.31 -23.98 42.37
CA VAL A 41 -0.24 -24.62 43.14
C VAL A 41 -0.54 -24.59 44.64
N PRO A 42 -0.57 -25.74 45.35
CA PRO A 42 -0.63 -25.74 46.80
C PRO A 42 0.69 -25.22 47.39
N GLN A 43 0.65 -24.17 48.21
CA GLN A 43 1.83 -23.69 48.92
C GLN A 43 2.40 -24.79 49.84
N ALA A 44 3.72 -25.00 49.77
CA ALA A 44 4.40 -26.09 50.45
C ALA A 44 4.97 -25.67 51.82
N ASP A 45 4.09 -25.49 52.81
CA ASP A 45 4.43 -25.85 54.21
C ASP A 45 3.20 -26.38 54.97
N GLU A 46 3.29 -27.63 55.46
CA GLU A 46 2.21 -28.32 56.19
C GLU A 46 2.16 -27.89 57.67
N ALA A 47 1.80 -26.64 57.98
CA ALA A 47 1.63 -26.23 59.39
C ALA A 47 0.70 -25.03 59.71
N ALA A 48 -0.22 -24.60 58.83
CA ALA A 48 -1.22 -23.59 59.20
C ALA A 48 -2.61 -23.86 58.59
N THR A 49 -3.66 -23.53 59.34
CA THR A 49 -5.05 -23.76 58.95
C THR A 49 -5.62 -22.65 58.09
N ALA A 50 -5.95 -22.97 56.83
CA ALA A 50 -7.06 -22.43 56.05
C ALA A 50 -7.30 -20.90 56.07
N GLU A 51 -6.69 -20.22 55.10
CA GLU A 51 -7.46 -19.59 54.01
C GLU A 51 -6.66 -19.75 52.71
N ALA A 52 -7.33 -19.89 51.56
CA ALA A 52 -6.65 -19.91 50.27
C ALA A 52 -6.48 -18.46 49.83
N ALA A 53 -5.24 -18.02 49.72
CA ALA A 53 -4.92 -16.67 49.28
C ALA A 53 -4.95 -16.62 47.73
N ASP A 54 -5.71 -15.67 47.18
CA ASP A 54 -6.02 -15.58 45.75
C ASP A 54 -4.88 -14.84 45.00
N LEU A 55 -3.92 -15.60 44.45
CA LEU A 55 -2.91 -15.05 43.53
C LEU A 55 -3.59 -14.39 42.31
N ALA A 56 -3.61 -13.06 42.28
CA ALA A 56 -4.26 -12.27 41.26
C ALA A 56 -3.28 -11.82 40.17
N VAL A 57 -3.43 -12.35 38.96
CA VAL A 57 -2.71 -11.83 37.79
C VAL A 57 -3.40 -10.55 37.31
N LEU A 58 -2.68 -9.42 37.38
CA LEU A 58 -3.25 -8.10 37.11
C LEU A 58 -3.34 -7.76 35.62
N ASP A 59 -2.27 -8.01 34.87
CA ASP A 59 -2.13 -7.64 33.46
C ASP A 59 -1.83 -8.87 32.59
N ALA A 60 -2.80 -9.78 32.43
CA ALA A 60 -2.71 -10.86 31.46
C ALA A 60 -3.29 -10.41 30.11
N PRO A 61 -2.50 -10.28 29.02
CA PRO A 61 -3.04 -10.01 27.70
C PRO A 61 -3.94 -11.15 27.22
N ASP A 62 -4.96 -10.84 26.41
CA ASP A 62 -5.89 -11.83 25.83
C ASP A 62 -5.23 -12.77 24.78
N ALA A 63 -3.96 -12.55 24.44
CA ALA A 63 -3.21 -13.28 23.44
C ALA A 63 -2.45 -14.50 24.02
N ALA A 64 -2.23 -15.52 23.19
CA ALA A 64 -1.40 -16.68 23.54
C ALA A 64 0.01 -16.51 22.95
N GLY A 65 1.05 -16.74 23.77
CA GLY A 65 2.46 -16.75 23.33
C GLY A 65 3.06 -15.39 22.99
N SER A 66 2.88 -14.37 23.83
CA SER A 66 3.67 -13.13 23.77
C SER A 66 5.01 -13.30 24.51
N ASP A 67 6.09 -12.77 23.95
CA ASP A 67 7.42 -12.60 24.59
C ASP A 67 7.40 -11.55 25.74
N GLU A 68 6.23 -10.96 25.99
CA GLU A 68 5.95 -9.91 26.97
C GLU A 68 5.79 -10.51 28.39
N PRO A 69 6.56 -10.04 29.39
CA PRO A 69 6.42 -10.50 30.77
C PRO A 69 5.14 -9.98 31.42
N VAL A 70 4.39 -10.87 32.05
CA VAL A 70 3.15 -10.58 32.79
C VAL A 70 3.46 -10.33 34.27
N VAL A 71 2.82 -9.30 34.84
CA VAL A 71 2.88 -9.04 36.29
C VAL A 71 1.94 -9.98 37.04
N VAL A 72 2.50 -10.77 37.94
CA VAL A 72 1.76 -11.57 38.93
C VAL A 72 1.88 -10.90 40.28
N LYS A 73 0.75 -10.56 40.91
CA LYS A 73 0.76 -10.08 42.29
C LYS A 73 0.78 -11.21 43.29
N LEU A 74 1.49 -10.95 44.38
CA LEU A 74 1.66 -11.83 45.52
C LEU A 74 0.81 -11.34 46.70
N ASP A 75 0.54 -12.23 47.64
CA ASP A 75 -0.13 -11.89 48.90
C ASP A 75 0.79 -11.07 49.83
N GLU A 76 0.23 -10.31 50.77
CA GLU A 76 0.99 -9.37 51.63
C GLU A 76 2.11 -10.03 52.48
N ASP A 77 2.02 -11.35 52.73
CA ASP A 77 3.00 -12.15 53.50
C ASP A 77 3.91 -13.04 52.61
N ALA A 78 3.79 -12.99 51.29
CA ALA A 78 4.51 -13.88 50.37
C ALA A 78 5.94 -13.42 50.06
N ASP A 79 6.88 -14.37 49.98
CA ASP A 79 8.27 -14.11 49.61
C ASP A 79 8.43 -14.11 48.08
N ALA A 80 8.85 -12.97 47.51
CA ALA A 80 8.95 -12.81 46.05
C ALA A 80 10.03 -13.67 45.41
N GLN A 81 11.16 -13.91 46.08
CA GLN A 81 12.22 -14.77 45.56
C GLN A 81 11.77 -16.23 45.52
N ARG A 82 11.01 -16.65 46.54
CA ARG A 82 10.33 -17.95 46.56
C ARG A 82 9.28 -18.07 45.47
N ALA A 83 8.47 -17.03 45.27
CA ALA A 83 7.44 -17.00 44.23
C ALA A 83 8.02 -17.13 42.81
N VAL A 84 9.17 -16.50 42.52
CA VAL A 84 9.92 -16.72 41.27
C VAL A 84 10.31 -18.19 41.09
N ALA A 85 10.85 -18.83 42.12
CA ALA A 85 11.26 -20.23 42.06
C ALA A 85 10.06 -21.19 41.88
N ASP A 86 8.92 -20.90 42.52
CA ASP A 86 7.70 -21.69 42.39
C ASP A 86 6.99 -21.45 41.04
N ALA A 87 7.10 -20.26 40.46
CA ALA A 87 6.64 -19.97 39.09
C ALA A 87 7.48 -20.71 38.04
N LEU A 88 8.82 -20.70 38.16
CA LEU A 88 9.74 -21.46 37.28
C LEU A 88 9.52 -22.98 37.34
N ALA A 89 8.89 -23.49 38.39
CA ALA A 89 8.53 -24.91 38.51
C ALA A 89 7.25 -25.28 37.72
N GLN A 90 6.50 -24.31 37.18
CA GLN A 90 5.23 -24.57 36.51
C GLN A 90 5.39 -24.95 35.02
N PRO A 91 4.68 -26.00 34.54
CA PRO A 91 4.61 -26.29 33.11
C PRO A 91 4.00 -25.11 32.34
N GLY A 92 4.68 -24.66 31.28
CA GLY A 92 4.23 -23.53 30.46
C GLY A 92 4.83 -22.17 30.86
N VAL A 93 5.69 -22.09 31.89
CA VAL A 93 6.48 -20.91 32.22
C VAL A 93 7.84 -21.00 31.55
N ALA A 94 8.15 -20.05 30.67
CA ALA A 94 9.43 -19.95 29.97
C ALA A 94 10.49 -19.24 30.82
N ALA A 95 10.10 -18.22 31.58
CA ALA A 95 10.94 -17.49 32.52
C ALA A 95 10.11 -16.84 33.63
N ALA A 96 10.73 -16.60 34.78
CA ALA A 96 10.21 -15.70 35.81
C ALA A 96 11.37 -15.00 36.53
N GLN A 97 11.14 -13.77 36.97
CA GLN A 97 12.10 -12.94 37.69
C GLN A 97 11.39 -11.92 38.59
N LEU A 98 12.14 -11.21 39.43
CA LEU A 98 11.61 -10.09 40.22
C LEU A 98 11.27 -8.90 39.32
N ASN A 99 10.32 -8.07 39.74
CA ASN A 99 10.09 -6.75 39.14
C ASN A 99 11.05 -5.73 39.79
N TYR A 100 12.25 -5.56 39.24
CA TYR A 100 13.29 -4.71 39.83
C TYR A 100 12.92 -3.22 39.79
N ARG A 101 13.44 -2.44 40.73
CA ARG A 101 13.24 -0.99 40.78
C ARG A 101 14.45 -0.24 40.23
N TYR A 102 14.15 0.84 39.52
CA TYR A 102 15.11 1.81 39.00
C TYR A 102 14.66 3.21 39.43
N SER A 103 15.58 4.12 39.67
CA SER A 103 15.28 5.47 40.18
C SER A 103 15.98 6.55 39.35
N LEU A 104 15.53 7.79 39.48
CA LEU A 104 16.36 8.94 39.11
C LEU A 104 17.58 9.00 40.02
N LEU A 105 18.72 9.43 39.48
CA LEU A 105 20.01 9.44 40.19
C LEU A 105 20.21 10.72 41.02
N GLU A 106 19.35 11.71 40.80
CA GLU A 106 19.31 12.98 41.50
C GLU A 106 18.19 12.94 42.55
N THR A 107 18.52 13.17 43.82
CA THR A 107 17.49 13.54 44.80
C THR A 107 17.21 15.04 44.66
N PRO A 108 15.95 15.49 44.48
CA PRO A 108 15.70 16.88 44.14
C PRO A 108 16.02 17.82 45.32
N ALA A 109 17.08 18.60 45.18
CA ALA A 109 17.35 19.78 46.01
C ALA A 109 16.48 20.99 45.60
N VAL A 110 15.22 20.75 45.21
CA VAL A 110 14.28 21.78 44.76
C VAL A 110 13.86 22.61 45.97
N GLY A 111 14.58 23.72 46.21
CA GLY A 111 14.16 24.74 47.17
C GLY A 111 15.24 25.64 47.76
N SER A 112 16.54 25.31 47.70
CA SER A 112 17.54 26.16 48.37
C SER A 112 18.99 26.03 47.89
N GLN A 113 19.34 26.76 46.82
CA GLN A 113 20.48 27.72 46.80
C GLN A 113 20.71 28.30 45.39
N LEU A 114 20.28 29.55 45.16
CA LEU A 114 21.20 30.62 44.77
C LEU A 114 20.56 32.01 44.95
N LEU A 115 21.28 32.90 45.63
CA LEU A 115 20.94 34.32 45.74
C LEU A 115 21.98 35.14 44.97
N ALA A 116 21.49 35.89 43.99
CA ALA A 116 22.13 37.06 43.39
C ALA A 116 23.47 36.89 42.62
N ALA A 117 23.35 36.89 41.29
CA ALA A 117 24.23 37.68 40.43
C ALA A 117 23.35 38.55 39.50
N GLY A 118 23.60 39.86 39.46
CA GLY A 118 22.71 40.81 38.80
C GLY A 118 23.11 41.13 37.37
N SER A 119 22.12 41.13 36.46
CA SER A 119 22.31 41.67 35.10
C SER A 119 22.69 43.15 35.13
N THR A 120 23.88 43.47 34.65
CA THR A 120 24.22 44.81 34.12
C THR A 120 24.67 44.65 32.69
N GLY A 121 23.75 44.86 31.73
CA GLY A 121 24.07 44.73 30.32
C GLY A 121 25.05 45.80 29.84
N LEU A 122 25.80 45.50 28.77
CA LEU A 122 26.29 46.51 27.83
C LEU A 122 26.50 45.91 26.42
N THR A 123 26.91 46.76 25.50
CA THR A 123 26.79 46.59 24.06
C THR A 123 28.03 46.03 23.36
N SER A 124 27.79 45.09 22.45
CA SER A 124 28.38 44.94 21.09
C SER A 124 29.89 44.65 20.88
N GLN A 125 30.11 43.69 19.96
CA GLN A 125 31.28 43.45 19.11
C GLN A 125 32.49 42.70 19.68
N SER A 126 32.54 41.41 19.37
CA SER A 126 33.74 40.71 18.89
C SER A 126 33.36 39.77 17.74
N THR A 127 34.26 39.59 16.76
CA THR A 127 34.00 38.79 15.56
C THR A 127 34.50 37.35 15.74
N HIS A 128 33.58 36.44 16.06
CA HIS A 128 33.53 35.11 15.47
C HIS A 128 32.17 34.98 14.81
N ASP A 129 32.10 34.36 13.63
CA ASP A 129 30.82 34.01 13.01
C ASP A 129 30.25 32.81 13.80
N ALA A 130 29.52 33.09 14.87
CA ALA A 130 28.91 32.07 15.69
C ALA A 130 27.97 31.19 14.84
N LEU A 131 28.14 29.87 14.92
CA LEU A 131 27.32 28.90 14.18
C LEU A 131 25.84 28.93 14.60
N THR A 132 25.53 29.52 15.76
CA THR A 132 24.18 29.77 16.23
C THR A 132 24.05 31.17 16.85
N ASN A 133 22.81 31.64 17.01
CA ASN A 133 22.49 32.95 17.60
C ASN A 133 21.87 32.86 19.01
N ASP A 134 21.97 31.69 19.64
CA ASP A 134 21.25 31.36 20.86
C ASP A 134 21.94 32.00 22.09
N PRO A 135 21.21 32.54 23.08
CA PRO A 135 21.79 33.37 24.14
C PRO A 135 22.87 32.66 24.98
N ALA A 136 22.73 31.36 25.24
CA ALA A 136 23.75 30.58 25.96
C ALA A 136 25.05 30.35 25.16
N LEU A 137 25.04 30.58 23.84
CA LEU A 137 26.17 30.40 22.93
C LEU A 137 26.74 31.74 22.40
N ALA A 138 26.04 32.85 22.62
CA ALA A 138 26.34 34.15 22.00
C ALA A 138 27.44 34.98 22.68
N SER A 139 27.86 34.65 23.91
CA SER A 139 28.86 35.41 24.68
C SER A 139 30.11 34.59 25.01
N TYR A 140 31.11 34.68 24.13
CA TYR A 140 32.45 34.15 24.39
C TYR A 140 33.22 35.04 25.40
N ASP A 141 32.96 34.84 26.68
CA ASP A 141 33.92 35.13 27.76
C ASP A 141 34.13 33.86 28.60
N PRO A 142 35.29 33.18 28.47
CA PRO A 142 35.59 31.94 29.22
C PRO A 142 35.78 32.15 30.75
N LYS A 143 35.36 33.30 31.29
CA LYS A 143 35.27 33.59 32.72
C LYS A 143 33.98 34.29 33.18
N ALA A 144 32.98 34.47 32.31
CA ALA A 144 31.78 35.24 32.68
C ALA A 144 30.41 34.65 32.30
N ASP A 145 30.32 33.73 31.32
CA ASP A 145 29.04 33.10 30.95
C ASP A 145 29.17 31.57 30.87
N GLU A 146 28.52 30.88 31.82
CA GLU A 146 28.76 29.46 32.14
C GLU A 146 27.82 28.48 31.39
N ASN A 147 26.89 28.99 30.58
CA ASN A 147 25.67 28.25 30.19
C ASN A 147 25.81 27.21 29.05
N ALA A 148 26.95 27.08 28.38
CA ALA A 148 27.13 26.13 27.28
C ALA A 148 28.52 25.46 27.21
N TRP A 149 29.27 25.50 28.32
CA TRP A 149 30.64 24.97 28.41
C TRP A 149 30.74 23.49 27.94
N HIS A 150 29.70 22.71 28.25
CA HIS A 150 29.61 21.28 28.00
C HIS A 150 29.67 20.91 26.52
N LEU A 151 29.10 21.74 25.65
CA LEU A 151 29.13 21.57 24.19
C LEU A 151 30.54 21.78 23.62
N GLN A 152 31.28 22.75 24.15
CA GLN A 152 32.65 23.06 23.74
C GLN A 152 33.62 21.97 24.22
N ALA A 153 33.43 21.46 25.45
CA ALA A 153 34.29 20.43 26.05
C ALA A 153 34.35 19.14 25.22
N ILE A 154 33.27 18.81 24.49
CA ILE A 154 33.17 17.61 23.64
C ILE A 154 33.44 17.86 22.15
N ASP A 155 33.91 19.06 21.73
CA ASP A 155 34.14 19.40 20.32
C ASP A 155 32.88 19.24 19.44
N ILE A 156 31.72 19.76 19.90
CA ILE A 156 30.45 19.59 19.18
C ILE A 156 30.35 20.42 17.90
N GLU A 157 30.95 21.62 17.88
CA GLU A 157 30.88 22.54 16.73
C GLU A 157 31.51 21.90 15.48
N SER A 158 32.65 21.23 15.65
CA SER A 158 33.30 20.40 14.63
C SER A 158 32.39 19.28 14.10
N ALA A 159 31.60 18.64 14.97
CA ALA A 159 30.61 17.64 14.56
C ALA A 159 29.48 18.28 13.73
N TRP A 160 28.94 19.41 14.19
CA TRP A 160 27.89 20.16 13.50
C TRP A 160 28.33 20.66 12.12
N GLU A 161 29.54 21.19 11.97
CA GLU A 161 30.10 21.58 10.66
C GLU A 161 30.27 20.39 9.72
N GLN A 162 30.68 19.23 10.25
CA GLN A 162 30.94 18.03 9.47
C GLN A 162 29.68 17.30 9.00
N VAL A 163 28.63 17.24 9.82
CA VAL A 163 27.34 16.63 9.45
C VAL A 163 26.44 17.65 8.73
N LYS A 164 26.60 18.94 9.04
CA LYS A 164 25.67 20.03 8.67
C LYS A 164 24.23 19.73 9.07
N CYS A 165 24.08 18.88 10.08
CA CYS A 165 22.83 18.30 10.55
C CYS A 165 21.90 17.81 9.42
N GLN A 166 22.47 17.11 8.43
CA GLN A 166 21.68 16.43 7.40
C GLN A 166 21.07 15.15 7.96
N GLY A 167 19.75 15.01 7.82
CA GLY A 167 19.00 13.89 8.38
C GLY A 167 18.63 14.10 9.85
N SER A 168 17.44 13.64 10.23
CA SER A 168 16.95 13.63 11.60
C SER A 168 16.98 12.20 12.13
N VAL A 169 17.71 11.97 13.21
CA VAL A 169 17.71 10.72 13.98
C VAL A 169 16.87 10.92 15.24
N THR A 170 16.08 9.93 15.62
CA THR A 170 15.27 9.98 16.84
C THR A 170 16.00 9.35 18.02
N VAL A 171 16.03 10.12 19.11
CA VAL A 171 16.43 9.68 20.45
C VAL A 171 15.17 9.46 21.27
N ALA A 172 14.90 8.22 21.66
CA ALA A 172 13.89 7.89 22.64
C ALA A 172 14.40 8.23 24.04
N VAL A 173 13.61 8.97 24.81
CA VAL A 173 13.97 9.40 26.18
C VAL A 173 13.08 8.65 27.15
N LEU A 174 13.62 7.62 27.81
CA LEU A 174 12.94 6.84 28.84
C LEU A 174 13.15 7.55 30.18
N ASP A 175 12.21 8.42 30.53
CA ASP A 175 12.39 9.37 31.64
C ASP A 175 11.03 9.76 32.26
N THR A 176 10.88 10.94 32.83
CA THR A 176 9.65 11.46 33.46
C THR A 176 8.60 12.02 32.48
N GLY A 177 8.91 11.97 31.18
CA GLY A 177 8.14 12.61 30.10
C GLY A 177 8.90 13.79 29.47
N CYS A 178 8.18 14.71 28.83
CA CYS A 178 8.73 16.00 28.38
C CYS A 178 7.63 17.09 28.37
N ASP A 179 7.99 18.35 28.62
CA ASP A 179 7.18 19.50 28.21
C ASP A 179 7.24 19.69 26.69
N ILE A 180 6.39 18.93 26.00
CA ILE A 180 6.25 18.95 24.53
C ILE A 180 5.85 20.34 23.97
N GLY A 181 5.44 21.28 24.83
CA GLY A 181 5.09 22.65 24.48
C GLY A 181 6.20 23.68 24.73
N HIS A 182 7.37 23.24 25.21
CA HIS A 182 8.51 24.12 25.48
C HIS A 182 9.00 24.81 24.20
N GLU A 183 9.24 26.12 24.26
CA GLU A 183 9.54 26.93 23.05
C GLU A 183 10.82 26.48 22.33
N ASP A 184 11.78 25.94 23.08
CA ASP A 184 13.06 25.43 22.58
C ASP A 184 13.03 23.94 22.17
N LEU A 185 11.91 23.22 22.41
CA LEU A 185 11.78 21.78 22.12
C LEU A 185 10.67 21.44 21.12
N ALA A 186 9.65 22.29 20.99
CA ALA A 186 8.40 21.95 20.29
C ALA A 186 8.59 21.55 18.80
N ASP A 187 9.62 22.06 18.12
CA ASP A 187 9.96 21.68 16.74
C ASP A 187 10.75 20.35 16.64
N ASN A 188 11.35 19.89 17.74
CA ASN A 188 12.17 18.68 17.81
C ASN A 188 11.51 17.50 18.56
N VAL A 189 10.45 17.73 19.33
CA VAL A 189 9.71 16.65 20.02
C VAL A 189 8.67 15.97 19.12
N ILE A 190 8.67 14.64 19.09
CA ILE A 190 7.69 13.83 18.35
C ILE A 190 6.42 13.62 19.19
N ALA A 191 5.65 14.69 19.36
CA ALA A 191 4.48 14.71 20.24
C ALA A 191 3.38 13.68 19.87
N ASP A 192 3.19 13.37 18.58
CA ASP A 192 2.14 12.45 18.11
C ASP A 192 2.37 10.98 18.54
N TYR A 193 3.60 10.62 18.94
CA TYR A 193 3.98 9.29 19.43
C TYR A 193 4.54 9.31 20.87
N ALA A 194 4.43 10.44 21.58
CA ALA A 194 4.90 10.52 22.96
C ALA A 194 4.02 9.61 23.87
N TRP A 195 4.66 8.78 24.70
CA TRP A 195 3.98 7.68 25.40
C TRP A 195 4.25 7.68 26.91
N ASN A 196 3.39 7.01 27.66
CA ASN A 196 3.57 6.71 29.08
C ASN A 196 3.55 5.19 29.25
N ALA A 197 4.73 4.57 29.18
CA ALA A 197 4.90 3.12 29.28
C ALA A 197 4.52 2.58 30.67
N TYR A 198 4.69 3.38 31.74
CA TYR A 198 4.26 2.99 33.09
C TYR A 198 2.74 2.78 33.18
N LYS A 199 1.94 3.58 32.44
CA LYS A 199 0.46 3.54 32.46
C LYS A 199 -0.20 2.92 31.23
N GLY A 200 0.54 2.69 30.15
CA GLY A 200 -0.01 2.21 28.87
C GLY A 200 -0.91 3.23 28.17
N GLU A 201 -0.58 4.53 28.24
CA GLU A 201 -1.39 5.61 27.63
C GLU A 201 -0.53 6.68 26.95
N PRO A 202 -1.08 7.52 26.04
CA PRO A 202 -0.34 8.64 25.45
C PRO A 202 0.15 9.64 26.50
N LEU A 203 1.33 10.22 26.29
CA LEU A 203 1.91 11.19 27.22
C LEU A 203 1.08 12.49 27.29
N ASN A 204 0.96 13.05 28.50
CA ASN A 204 0.27 14.31 28.75
C ASN A 204 1.25 15.48 28.92
N CYS A 205 2.11 15.44 29.94
CA CYS A 205 3.25 16.33 30.15
C CYS A 205 4.21 15.74 31.22
N ASP A 206 5.38 16.36 31.40
CA ASP A 206 6.40 15.99 32.41
C ASP A 206 6.14 16.66 33.76
N TYR A 207 5.76 15.90 34.78
CA TYR A 207 5.40 16.40 36.12
C TYR A 207 6.58 16.65 37.06
N TYR A 208 7.80 16.29 36.65
CA TYR A 208 9.00 16.46 37.46
C TYR A 208 10.01 17.44 36.85
N GLY A 209 10.09 17.50 35.52
CA GLY A 209 10.97 18.38 34.77
C GLY A 209 12.31 17.77 34.35
N HIS A 210 12.65 16.60 34.89
CA HIS A 210 13.90 15.91 34.61
C HIS A 210 14.00 15.48 33.13
N GLY A 211 12.98 14.78 32.62
CA GLY A 211 12.92 14.37 31.21
C GLY A 211 12.88 15.54 30.23
N THR A 212 12.33 16.69 30.64
CA THR A 212 12.41 17.95 29.87
C THR A 212 13.84 18.50 29.81
N HIS A 213 14.62 18.41 30.90
CA HIS A 213 16.02 18.83 30.94
C HIS A 213 16.91 17.92 30.09
N VAL A 214 16.69 16.61 30.21
CA VAL A 214 17.31 15.57 29.38
C VAL A 214 17.00 15.79 27.88
N ALA A 215 15.74 16.09 27.53
CA ALA A 215 15.35 16.39 26.16
C ALA A 215 16.06 17.61 25.56
N GLY A 216 16.26 18.68 26.34
CA GLY A 216 16.99 19.87 25.90
C GLY A 216 18.48 19.62 25.69
N CYS A 217 19.12 18.82 26.56
CA CYS A 217 20.52 18.43 26.41
C CYS A 217 20.76 17.65 25.09
N ILE A 218 19.76 16.89 24.63
CA ILE A 218 19.80 16.19 23.33
C ILE A 218 19.51 17.14 22.17
N ALA A 219 18.38 17.86 22.19
CA ALA A 219 17.82 18.51 21.00
C ALA A 219 17.10 19.85 21.25
N ALA A 220 17.53 20.68 22.21
CA ALA A 220 17.14 22.09 22.20
C ALA A 220 17.50 22.75 20.86
N ALA A 221 16.63 23.62 20.36
CA ALA A 221 16.61 24.03 18.96
C ALA A 221 17.57 25.20 18.70
N ALA A 222 18.73 24.91 18.11
CA ALA A 222 19.69 25.94 17.76
C ALA A 222 19.16 26.95 16.71
N ASN A 223 19.75 28.14 16.70
CA ASN A 223 19.45 29.26 15.80
C ASN A 223 18.05 29.88 15.96
N ASN A 224 17.37 29.66 17.10
CA ASN A 224 16.05 30.22 17.39
C ASN A 224 16.10 31.54 18.20
N ALA A 225 17.30 31.94 18.67
CA ALA A 225 17.55 33.09 19.55
C ALA A 225 16.87 33.02 20.94
N ALA A 226 16.57 31.80 21.41
CA ALA A 226 16.12 31.47 22.75
C ALA A 226 17.12 30.51 23.41
N GLY A 227 17.04 30.37 24.74
CA GLY A 227 17.62 29.24 25.47
C GLY A 227 19.06 28.83 25.14
N THR A 228 19.17 27.58 24.69
CA THR A 228 20.42 26.83 24.46
C THR A 228 20.27 25.91 23.24
N ALA A 229 21.33 25.21 22.85
CA ALA A 229 21.26 24.17 21.83
C ALA A 229 21.50 22.78 22.45
N GLY A 230 20.80 21.77 21.95
CA GLY A 230 21.10 20.38 22.29
C GLY A 230 22.33 19.87 21.52
N SER A 231 23.02 18.86 22.04
CA SER A 231 24.22 18.30 21.38
C SER A 231 23.92 17.79 19.95
N SER A 232 22.68 17.45 19.65
CA SER A 232 22.16 17.31 18.28
C SER A 232 20.86 18.09 18.08
N TYR A 233 20.98 19.40 17.84
CA TYR A 233 19.86 20.33 17.65
C TYR A 233 18.91 20.02 16.46
N ASN A 234 19.18 19.00 15.64
CA ASN A 234 18.30 18.48 14.59
C ASN A 234 17.87 17.01 14.80
N ALA A 235 18.34 16.36 15.87
CA ALA A 235 17.72 15.13 16.32
C ALA A 235 16.25 15.38 16.69
N LYS A 236 15.47 14.31 16.70
CA LYS A 236 14.12 14.33 17.27
C LYS A 236 14.13 13.61 18.60
N VAL A 237 13.32 14.10 19.53
CA VAL A 237 13.13 13.48 20.83
C VAL A 237 11.77 12.80 20.84
N LEU A 238 11.76 11.51 21.16
CA LEU A 238 10.55 10.72 21.41
C LEU A 238 10.43 10.50 22.93
N PRO A 239 9.61 11.29 23.65
CA PRO A 239 9.49 11.17 25.10
C PRO A 239 8.64 9.95 25.46
N VAL A 240 9.17 9.08 26.31
CA VAL A 240 8.46 7.92 26.86
C VAL A 240 8.57 7.96 28.37
N ASN A 241 7.46 8.22 29.06
CA ASN A 241 7.44 8.23 30.51
C ASN A 241 7.48 6.81 31.08
N VAL A 242 8.45 6.53 31.96
CA VAL A 242 8.63 5.24 32.65
C VAL A 242 8.43 5.33 34.16
N PHE A 243 8.17 6.52 34.72
CA PHE A 243 7.94 6.74 36.16
C PHE A 243 6.45 6.91 36.50
N ASP A 244 6.05 6.62 37.74
CA ASP A 244 4.71 7.01 38.19
C ASP A 244 4.66 8.50 38.55
N ALA A 245 4.15 9.31 37.62
CA ALA A 245 3.94 10.74 37.85
C ALA A 245 2.87 11.08 38.92
N TYR A 246 2.19 10.09 39.52
CA TYR A 246 1.05 10.33 40.44
C TYR A 246 0.92 9.33 41.61
N GLY A 247 1.81 8.35 41.74
CA GLY A 247 1.76 7.31 42.78
C GLY A 247 2.46 7.70 44.08
N SER A 248 2.49 6.78 45.05
CA SER A 248 3.32 6.93 46.27
C SER A 248 4.81 6.79 45.98
N ASP A 249 5.16 5.98 44.98
CA ASP A 249 6.52 5.54 44.66
C ASP A 249 7.11 6.39 43.53
N GLN A 250 6.81 7.68 43.60
CA GLN A 250 6.80 8.64 42.49
C GLN A 250 8.17 8.87 41.81
N TRP A 251 9.25 8.43 42.47
CA TRP A 251 10.65 8.53 42.05
C TRP A 251 11.23 7.23 41.48
N SER A 252 10.42 6.17 41.40
CA SER A 252 10.85 4.85 40.91
C SER A 252 10.11 4.43 39.64
N SER A 253 10.87 3.87 38.72
CA SER A 253 10.47 3.05 37.58
C SER A 253 10.68 1.57 37.94
N THR A 254 10.20 0.66 37.08
CA THR A 254 10.30 -0.78 37.28
C THR A 254 10.75 -1.50 36.01
N THR A 255 11.25 -2.74 36.14
CA THR A 255 11.51 -3.61 34.98
C THR A 255 10.30 -3.66 34.03
N LYS A 256 9.08 -3.80 34.56
CA LYS A 256 7.84 -3.77 33.77
C LYS A 256 7.79 -2.51 32.88
N ALA A 257 7.93 -1.33 33.48
CA ALA A 257 7.79 -0.06 32.76
C ALA A 257 8.89 0.14 31.70
N LEU A 258 10.12 -0.31 31.97
CA LEU A 258 11.22 -0.28 31.00
C LEU A 258 11.00 -1.29 29.87
N VAL A 259 10.60 -2.53 30.15
CA VAL A 259 10.31 -3.54 29.12
C VAL A 259 9.15 -3.10 28.23
N SER A 260 8.03 -2.60 28.80
CA SER A 260 6.92 -2.04 28.02
C SER A 260 7.35 -0.81 27.19
N ALA A 261 8.34 -0.04 27.63
CA ALA A 261 8.89 1.06 26.85
C ALA A 261 9.72 0.56 25.66
N TYR A 262 10.58 -0.44 25.85
CA TYR A 262 11.32 -1.04 24.75
C TYR A 262 10.39 -1.75 23.75
N ASP A 263 9.39 -2.50 24.22
CA ASP A 263 8.43 -3.16 23.32
C ASP A 263 7.66 -2.14 22.47
N TYR A 264 7.25 -1.01 23.05
CA TYR A 264 6.68 0.12 22.31
C TYR A 264 7.64 0.71 21.26
N LEU A 265 8.92 0.89 21.60
CA LEU A 265 9.92 1.43 20.67
C LEU A 265 10.23 0.46 19.52
N LEU A 266 10.26 -0.85 19.80
CA LEU A 266 10.47 -1.90 18.79
C LEU A 266 9.26 -2.03 17.86
N GLU A 267 8.04 -1.89 18.38
CA GLU A 267 6.81 -1.81 17.55
C GLU A 267 6.83 -0.56 16.66
N LEU A 268 7.18 0.61 17.21
CA LEU A 268 7.30 1.85 16.44
C LEU A 268 8.37 1.80 15.34
N ASP A 269 9.54 1.22 15.61
CA ASP A 269 10.59 1.05 14.61
C ASP A 269 10.13 0.17 13.43
N GLU A 270 9.32 -0.86 13.70
CA GLU A 270 8.78 -1.76 12.67
C GLU A 270 7.60 -1.17 11.88
N GLU A 271 6.65 -0.52 12.56
CA GLU A 271 5.49 0.11 11.91
C GLU A 271 5.83 1.45 11.24
N HIS A 272 6.78 2.19 11.80
CA HIS A 272 7.14 3.56 11.43
C HIS A 272 8.66 3.77 11.29
N PRO A 273 9.34 3.05 10.38
CA PRO A 273 10.78 3.21 10.15
C PRO A 273 11.17 4.62 9.69
N GLU A 274 10.22 5.46 9.24
CA GLU A 274 10.47 6.89 9.00
C GLU A 274 10.75 7.71 10.27
N LEU A 275 10.46 7.18 11.47
CA LEU A 275 10.86 7.79 12.74
C LEU A 275 12.36 7.69 12.97
N ASN A 276 13.06 6.74 12.34
CA ASN A 276 14.53 6.67 12.35
C ASN A 276 15.12 6.66 13.78
N ILE A 277 14.56 5.78 14.64
CA ILE A 277 14.96 5.63 16.04
C ILE A 277 16.27 4.85 16.08
N HIS A 278 17.32 5.43 16.65
CA HIS A 278 18.64 4.78 16.78
C HIS A 278 19.28 4.91 18.16
N VAL A 279 18.68 5.69 19.06
CA VAL A 279 19.25 5.93 20.40
C VAL A 279 18.13 5.88 21.44
N VAL A 280 18.38 5.17 22.54
CA VAL A 280 17.59 5.20 23.77
C VAL A 280 18.44 5.87 24.85
N ASN A 281 17.93 6.93 25.46
CA ASN A 281 18.53 7.58 26.63
C ASN A 281 17.83 7.09 27.91
N MET A 282 18.60 6.52 28.83
CA MET A 282 18.17 6.17 30.19
C MET A 282 18.98 6.95 31.22
N SER A 283 18.46 8.11 31.62
CA SER A 283 19.01 8.96 32.69
C SER A 283 18.48 8.50 34.05
N LEU A 284 18.64 7.21 34.34
CA LEU A 284 18.09 6.50 35.49
C LEU A 284 18.96 5.28 35.81
N GLY A 285 18.77 4.69 37.00
CA GLY A 285 19.39 3.42 37.33
C GLY A 285 19.09 2.90 38.72
N GLY A 286 19.70 1.77 39.06
CA GLY A 286 19.56 1.07 40.33
C GLY A 286 20.87 0.39 40.74
N TYR A 287 21.09 0.33 42.05
CA TYR A 287 22.17 -0.42 42.68
C TYR A 287 21.65 -1.76 43.17
N GLY A 288 22.47 -2.79 43.06
CA GLY A 288 22.17 -4.11 43.62
C GLY A 288 22.80 -5.22 42.80
N SER A 289 23.16 -6.34 43.45
CA SER A 289 23.59 -7.53 42.70
C SER A 289 22.44 -8.21 41.99
N GLN A 290 21.19 -7.98 42.41
CA GLN A 290 20.02 -8.65 41.85
C GLN A 290 19.55 -8.02 40.54
N SER A 291 19.71 -6.70 40.35
CA SER A 291 19.41 -6.04 39.06
C SER A 291 20.38 -6.44 37.94
N ALA A 292 21.52 -7.06 38.27
CA ALA A 292 22.39 -7.71 37.28
C ALA A 292 21.68 -8.89 36.58
N ASP A 293 20.72 -9.51 37.26
CA ASP A 293 19.93 -10.66 36.79
C ASP A 293 18.57 -10.24 36.19
N ASP A 294 18.37 -8.96 35.84
CA ASP A 294 17.21 -8.51 35.06
C ASP A 294 17.36 -8.94 33.59
N LEU A 295 17.02 -10.21 33.32
CA LEU A 295 17.15 -10.83 32.01
C LEU A 295 16.11 -10.29 31.02
N ALA A 296 14.92 -9.91 31.49
CA ALA A 296 13.87 -9.33 30.65
C ALA A 296 14.30 -7.97 30.06
N LEU A 297 14.89 -7.09 30.87
CA LEU A 297 15.41 -5.81 30.36
C LEU A 297 16.64 -6.01 29.45
N GLN A 298 17.54 -6.92 29.80
CA GLN A 298 18.71 -7.26 28.96
C GLN A 298 18.32 -7.82 27.59
N ASP A 299 17.31 -8.71 27.51
CA ASP A 299 16.76 -9.21 26.25
C ASP A 299 16.22 -8.08 25.37
N ARG A 300 15.53 -7.10 25.95
CA ARG A 300 15.01 -5.95 25.19
C ARG A 300 16.09 -5.00 24.71
N ILE A 301 17.13 -4.76 25.51
CA ILE A 301 18.31 -3.99 25.12
C ILE A 301 19.05 -4.70 23.98
N ALA A 302 19.22 -6.03 24.05
CA ALA A 302 19.82 -6.81 22.99
C ALA A 302 18.99 -6.77 21.69
N LYS A 303 17.66 -6.95 21.76
CA LYS A 303 16.74 -6.82 20.62
C LYS A 303 16.78 -5.42 20.00
N ALA A 304 16.90 -4.36 20.79
CA ALA A 304 17.11 -3.00 20.30
C ALA A 304 18.46 -2.87 19.57
N LYS A 305 19.54 -3.41 20.14
CA LYS A 305 20.86 -3.43 19.51
C LYS A 305 20.88 -4.18 18.18
N GLU A 306 20.17 -5.30 18.06
CA GLU A 306 20.01 -6.06 16.80
C GLU A 306 19.30 -5.25 15.70
N ARG A 307 18.53 -4.22 16.06
CA ARG A 307 17.86 -3.29 15.14
C ARG A 307 18.65 -1.99 14.91
N ASP A 308 19.92 -1.96 15.28
CA ASP A 308 20.80 -0.79 15.24
C ASP A 308 20.36 0.38 16.16
N ILE A 309 19.76 0.07 17.33
CA ILE A 309 19.36 1.03 18.35
C ILE A 309 20.28 0.91 19.58
N VAL A 310 21.07 1.95 19.89
CA VAL A 310 21.99 1.97 21.05
C VAL A 310 21.29 2.43 22.32
N SER A 311 21.56 1.77 23.45
CA SER A 311 21.07 2.19 24.77
C SER A 311 22.19 2.94 25.52
N VAL A 312 21.98 4.23 25.79
CA VAL A 312 22.94 5.14 26.45
C VAL A 312 22.42 5.46 27.84
N CYS A 313 23.23 5.17 28.86
CA CYS A 313 22.76 5.01 30.24
C CYS A 313 23.64 5.78 31.23
N ALA A 314 23.00 6.39 32.22
CA ALA A 314 23.70 7.13 33.27
C ALA A 314 24.51 6.20 34.17
N GLY A 315 25.78 6.55 34.39
CA GLY A 315 26.76 5.68 35.06
C GLY A 315 26.62 5.57 36.58
N GLY A 316 25.81 6.42 37.23
CA GLY A 316 25.61 6.42 38.69
C GLY A 316 26.28 7.62 39.39
N ASN A 317 25.63 8.11 40.46
CA ASN A 317 26.00 9.34 41.19
C ASN A 317 26.49 9.09 42.63
N GLY A 318 26.72 7.83 43.00
CA GLY A 318 27.07 7.42 44.36
C GLY A 318 25.99 7.78 45.38
N THR A 319 26.42 7.98 46.63
CA THR A 319 25.54 8.39 47.74
C THR A 319 26.23 9.42 48.62
N ASN A 320 25.55 10.53 48.93
CA ASN A 320 26.07 11.62 49.79
C ASN A 320 27.45 12.17 49.33
N GLY A 321 27.67 12.25 48.02
CA GLY A 321 28.93 12.71 47.44
C GLY A 321 30.08 11.70 47.47
N VAL A 322 29.81 10.45 47.87
CA VAL A 322 30.76 9.33 47.83
C VAL A 322 30.41 8.42 46.67
N PRO A 323 31.31 8.23 45.68
CA PRO A 323 31.06 7.36 44.53
C PRO A 323 31.03 5.88 44.92
N ASN A 324 30.23 5.11 44.21
CA ASN A 324 30.13 3.66 44.32
C ASN A 324 31.01 2.96 43.25
N THR A 325 31.41 1.73 43.54
CA THR A 325 32.19 0.86 42.64
C THR A 325 31.50 -0.48 42.37
N ALA A 326 30.32 -0.71 42.95
CA ALA A 326 29.44 -1.82 42.62
C ALA A 326 28.87 -1.70 41.19
N GLY A 327 28.13 -2.73 40.75
CA GLY A 327 27.35 -2.65 39.52
C GLY A 327 26.20 -1.65 39.66
N HIS A 328 26.03 -0.83 38.63
CA HIS A 328 24.92 0.10 38.46
C HIS A 328 24.19 -0.24 37.17
N TYR A 329 22.88 -0.47 37.23
CA TYR A 329 22.09 -0.99 36.12
C TYR A 329 20.98 0.00 35.73
N PRO A 330 20.64 0.17 34.44
CA PRO A 330 21.06 -0.65 33.30
C PRO A 330 22.47 -0.35 32.74
N SER A 331 23.17 0.70 33.21
CA SER A 331 24.42 1.15 32.57
C SER A 331 25.47 0.07 32.40
N ASP A 332 25.63 -0.81 33.39
CA ASP A 332 26.71 -1.80 33.41
C ASP A 332 26.32 -3.14 32.75
N TYR A 333 25.21 -3.19 32.00
CA TYR A 333 24.92 -4.29 31.06
C TYR A 333 25.83 -4.18 29.84
N ALA A 334 26.23 -5.34 29.29
CA ALA A 334 27.22 -5.42 28.21
C ALA A 334 26.81 -4.73 26.88
N ASP A 335 25.51 -4.56 26.64
CA ASP A 335 24.95 -3.92 25.44
C ASP A 335 24.45 -2.48 25.68
N CYS A 336 24.72 -1.91 26.86
CA CYS A 336 24.55 -0.50 27.16
C CYS A 336 25.85 0.29 26.96
N VAL A 337 25.73 1.62 26.88
CA VAL A 337 26.84 2.57 26.97
C VAL A 337 26.76 3.30 28.31
N ALA A 338 27.70 3.00 29.22
CA ALA A 338 27.77 3.59 30.55
C ALA A 338 28.50 4.94 30.54
N VAL A 339 27.76 6.02 30.81
CA VAL A 339 28.25 7.40 30.76
C VAL A 339 28.58 7.95 32.14
N THR A 340 29.83 8.36 32.37
CA THR A 340 30.28 9.04 33.61
C THR A 340 30.35 10.55 33.42
N ALA A 341 30.29 11.31 34.53
CA ALA A 341 30.20 12.76 34.52
C ALA A 341 31.58 13.45 34.68
N LEU A 342 31.82 14.48 33.87
CA LEU A 342 32.92 15.44 34.04
C LEU A 342 32.45 16.68 34.78
N SER A 343 33.37 17.23 35.57
CA SER A 343 33.29 18.55 36.20
C SER A 343 33.38 19.68 35.17
N THR A 344 33.03 20.91 35.58
CA THR A 344 33.02 22.12 34.73
C THR A 344 34.37 22.54 34.16
N ASP A 345 35.48 21.92 34.60
CA ASP A 345 36.78 22.07 33.93
C ASP A 345 36.86 21.34 32.56
N GLY A 346 35.96 20.37 32.31
CA GLY A 346 35.89 19.56 31.10
C GLY A 346 36.95 18.46 30.96
N TYR A 347 37.70 18.16 32.03
CA TYR A 347 38.76 17.15 32.00
C TYR A 347 38.74 16.19 33.20
N THR A 348 38.22 16.63 34.34
CA THR A 348 38.24 15.87 35.60
C THR A 348 36.88 15.21 35.82
N PRO A 349 36.78 13.90 36.12
CA PRO A 349 35.52 13.29 36.55
C PRO A 349 34.98 13.98 37.80
N THR A 350 33.67 13.98 38.01
CA THR A 350 33.11 14.56 39.24
C THR A 350 33.52 13.76 40.48
N THR A 351 33.49 14.40 41.65
CA THR A 351 33.85 13.74 42.91
C THR A 351 32.93 12.56 43.23
N TRP A 352 31.67 12.65 42.78
CA TRP A 352 30.55 11.79 43.12
C TRP A 352 30.19 10.73 42.06
N CYS A 353 30.64 10.86 40.81
CA CYS A 353 30.27 9.86 39.78
C CYS A 353 30.93 8.49 40.01
N ASP A 354 30.15 7.43 39.80
CA ASP A 354 30.57 6.05 40.00
C ASP A 354 31.63 5.60 39.00
N TYR A 355 32.46 4.63 39.41
CA TYR A 355 33.56 4.15 38.60
C TYR A 355 33.81 2.64 38.80
N ASN A 356 33.87 1.92 37.70
CA ASN A 356 34.17 0.48 37.65
C ASN A 356 34.66 0.10 36.23
N ALA A 357 34.90 -1.18 35.97
CA ALA A 357 35.45 -1.63 34.69
C ALA A 357 34.43 -1.63 33.53
N GLN A 358 33.17 -1.33 33.81
CA GLN A 358 32.05 -1.34 32.87
C GLN A 358 31.73 0.06 32.33
N LYS A 359 32.26 1.13 32.92
CA LYS A 359 32.08 2.50 32.41
C LYS A 359 32.76 2.66 31.04
N ASP A 360 32.12 3.36 30.10
CA ASP A 360 32.57 3.44 28.70
C ASP A 360 33.23 4.76 28.32
N ILE A 361 32.64 5.86 28.77
CA ILE A 361 33.00 7.22 28.34
C ILE A 361 32.68 8.25 29.43
N CYS A 362 33.47 9.33 29.47
CA CYS A 362 33.29 10.45 30.39
C CYS A 362 32.82 11.69 29.61
N VAL A 363 31.78 12.35 30.09
CA VAL A 363 31.03 13.41 29.38
C VAL A 363 30.62 14.50 30.37
N PRO A 364 30.61 15.80 30.00
CA PRO A 364 30.12 16.88 30.85
C PRO A 364 28.81 16.57 31.60
N GLY A 365 28.84 16.66 32.93
CA GLY A 365 27.68 16.33 33.77
C GLY A 365 27.56 17.18 35.05
N GLU A 366 28.29 18.29 35.16
CA GLU A 366 28.19 19.25 36.26
C GLU A 366 27.78 20.63 35.71
N ASP A 367 26.81 21.27 36.36
CA ASP A 367 26.22 22.57 36.00
C ASP A 367 25.82 22.65 34.50
N ILE A 368 25.02 21.66 34.06
CA ILE A 368 24.54 21.55 32.68
C ILE A 368 23.23 22.33 32.54
N TYR A 369 23.27 23.46 31.84
CA TYR A 369 22.14 24.34 31.59
C TYR A 369 21.26 23.82 30.44
N SER A 370 19.99 23.53 30.73
CA SER A 370 19.00 23.00 29.76
C SER A 370 17.57 23.36 30.14
N THR A 371 16.59 23.00 29.31
CA THR A 371 15.15 23.32 29.40
C THR A 371 14.42 22.70 30.60
N VAL A 372 13.45 23.39 31.20
CA VAL A 372 12.54 22.83 32.23
C VAL A 372 11.08 23.26 32.01
N PRO A 373 10.06 22.55 32.57
CA PRO A 373 8.65 22.76 32.18
C PRO A 373 8.09 24.16 32.42
N LEU A 374 7.39 24.70 31.41
CA LEU A 374 6.82 26.05 31.43
C LEU A 374 5.60 26.20 32.35
N TYR A 375 4.90 25.11 32.66
CA TYR A 375 3.65 25.14 33.42
C TYR A 375 3.84 25.17 34.95
N CYS A 376 5.09 25.17 35.42
CA CYS A 376 5.47 25.66 36.75
C CYS A 376 5.12 27.15 36.97
N LYS A 377 4.61 27.85 35.94
CA LYS A 377 3.72 29.02 36.04
C LYS A 377 2.42 28.72 36.80
N MET A 378 2.52 28.43 38.10
CA MET A 378 1.39 28.68 39.00
C MET A 378 1.10 30.19 39.05
N GLU A 379 -0.18 30.55 39.09
CA GLU A 379 -0.65 31.92 38.89
C GLU A 379 0.01 32.93 39.84
N GLY A 380 0.75 33.90 39.27
CA GLY A 380 1.13 35.13 39.97
C GLY A 380 2.61 35.33 40.30
N ASN A 381 3.50 34.37 40.03
CA ASN A 381 4.96 34.58 40.21
C ASN A 381 5.68 34.68 38.86
N ALA A 382 6.20 35.87 38.53
CA ALA A 382 6.72 36.19 37.20
C ALA A 382 8.18 35.73 36.94
N ASN A 383 8.82 35.07 37.90
CA ASN A 383 10.27 34.82 37.92
C ASN A 383 10.66 33.33 38.01
N TRP A 384 9.91 32.43 37.35
CA TRP A 384 10.30 31.01 37.22
C TRP A 384 10.84 30.78 35.80
N TRP A 385 12.04 30.20 35.71
CA TRP A 385 12.88 30.16 34.52
C TRP A 385 12.51 28.93 33.67
N ALA A 386 12.51 29.07 32.34
CA ALA A 386 12.24 27.98 31.39
C ALA A 386 13.43 27.00 31.19
N TYR A 387 14.48 27.17 31.98
CA TYR A 387 15.78 26.51 31.87
C TYR A 387 16.43 26.50 33.26
N GLU A 388 17.28 25.53 33.55
CA GLU A 388 18.01 25.41 34.82
C GLU A 388 19.34 24.66 34.61
N SER A 389 20.34 24.93 35.44
CA SER A 389 21.59 24.16 35.49
C SER A 389 21.44 23.00 36.48
N VAL A 390 21.64 21.77 36.00
CA VAL A 390 21.52 20.55 36.81
C VAL A 390 22.80 19.71 36.68
N SER A 391 23.16 19.01 37.76
CA SER A 391 24.36 18.19 37.87
C SER A 391 23.99 16.73 38.12
N GLY A 392 24.58 15.82 37.35
CA GLY A 392 24.32 14.38 37.41
C GLY A 392 24.89 13.61 36.23
N THR A 393 25.13 12.31 36.39
CA THR A 393 25.33 11.42 35.22
C THR A 393 24.09 11.38 34.32
N SER A 394 22.91 11.70 34.87
CA SER A 394 21.67 11.94 34.13
C SER A 394 21.74 13.08 33.11
N MET A 395 22.65 14.04 33.25
CA MET A 395 22.88 15.14 32.28
C MET A 395 24.05 14.84 31.34
N ALA A 396 25.02 14.02 31.76
CA ALA A 396 26.08 13.52 30.90
C ALA A 396 25.55 12.57 29.80
N THR A 397 24.59 11.73 30.16
CA THR A 397 23.94 10.74 29.27
C THR A 397 23.27 11.36 28.04
N PRO A 398 22.38 12.37 28.14
CA PRO A 398 21.73 12.99 26.98
C PRO A 398 22.70 13.73 26.07
N VAL A 399 23.74 14.34 26.64
CA VAL A 399 24.82 14.97 25.85
C VAL A 399 25.49 13.90 24.96
N ALA A 400 25.78 12.72 25.50
CA ALA A 400 26.29 11.58 24.73
C ALA A 400 25.27 11.03 23.72
N ALA A 401 23.99 10.90 24.12
CA ALA A 401 22.92 10.38 23.28
C ALA A 401 22.70 11.22 22.00
N GLY A 402 22.76 12.56 22.12
CA GLY A 402 22.75 13.44 20.95
C GLY A 402 23.99 13.29 20.06
N VAL A 403 25.18 13.03 20.62
CA VAL A 403 26.37 12.72 19.81
C VAL A 403 26.21 11.39 19.05
N PHE A 404 25.64 10.36 19.67
CA PHE A 404 25.27 9.13 18.94
C PHE A 404 24.28 9.44 17.81
N ALA A 405 23.27 10.28 18.03
CA ALA A 405 22.35 10.71 16.97
C ALA A 405 23.06 11.43 15.81
N LEU A 406 24.12 12.21 16.07
CA LEU A 406 24.96 12.80 15.02
C LEU A 406 25.74 11.75 14.21
N LEU A 407 26.11 10.60 14.79
CA LEU A 407 26.79 9.53 14.06
C LEU A 407 25.88 8.90 13.01
N TRP A 408 24.65 8.53 13.38
CA TRP A 408 23.65 8.02 12.42
C TRP A 408 23.18 9.09 11.42
N ALA A 409 23.13 10.37 11.81
CA ALA A 409 22.87 11.46 10.87
C ALA A 409 24.01 11.61 9.83
N ALA A 410 25.27 11.42 10.23
CA ALA A 410 26.41 11.38 9.33
C ALA A 410 26.41 10.14 8.41
N ARG A 411 25.84 9.02 8.88
CA ARG A 411 25.91 7.70 8.25
C ARG A 411 24.75 6.79 8.71
N PRO A 412 23.60 6.78 8.01
CA PRO A 412 22.38 6.08 8.44
C PRO A 412 22.46 4.55 8.51
N GLU A 413 23.52 3.93 7.98
CA GLU A 413 23.72 2.47 7.93
C GLU A 413 24.82 1.97 8.88
N LEU A 414 25.14 2.75 9.92
CA LEU A 414 25.96 2.32 11.05
C LEU A 414 25.27 1.23 11.85
N THR A 415 26.08 0.31 12.38
CA THR A 415 25.65 -0.56 13.49
C THR A 415 25.96 0.07 14.84
N VAL A 416 25.31 -0.41 15.90
CA VAL A 416 25.61 0.00 17.28
C VAL A 416 27.09 -0.21 17.63
N ASP A 417 27.67 -1.34 17.25
CA ASP A 417 29.08 -1.62 17.52
C ASP A 417 30.03 -0.65 16.77
N GLU A 418 29.70 -0.26 15.52
CA GLU A 418 30.46 0.76 14.78
C GLU A 418 30.37 2.14 15.45
N ALA A 419 29.19 2.52 15.94
CA ALA A 419 28.98 3.79 16.64
C ALA A 419 29.67 3.84 18.01
N ILE A 420 29.59 2.76 18.80
CA ILE A 420 30.31 2.61 20.07
C ILE A 420 31.82 2.62 19.84
N ALA A 421 32.32 1.92 18.82
CA ALA A 421 33.73 1.94 18.45
C ALA A 421 34.21 3.34 18.03
N ALA A 422 33.37 4.12 17.33
CA ALA A 422 33.68 5.51 17.01
C ALA A 422 33.81 6.38 18.27
N VAL A 423 32.84 6.32 19.19
CA VAL A 423 32.87 7.07 20.46
C VAL A 423 34.08 6.68 21.31
N LYS A 424 34.23 5.38 21.64
CA LYS A 424 35.29 4.89 22.54
C LYS A 424 36.68 4.96 21.91
N GLY A 425 36.79 4.74 20.61
CA GLY A 425 38.05 4.75 19.87
C GLY A 425 38.59 6.15 19.53
N THR A 426 37.73 7.18 19.57
CA THR A 426 38.13 8.59 19.36
C THR A 426 38.06 9.45 20.62
N ALA A 427 37.74 8.84 21.77
CA ALA A 427 37.75 9.50 23.06
C ALA A 427 39.07 10.22 23.32
N SER A 428 38.97 11.48 23.76
CA SER A 428 40.12 12.31 24.05
C SER A 428 40.81 11.84 25.32
N ASN A 429 42.13 11.64 25.25
CA ASN A 429 42.98 11.25 26.38
C ASN A 429 43.24 12.41 27.37
N ARG A 430 42.40 13.45 27.37
CA ARG A 430 42.50 14.64 28.24
C ARG A 430 42.02 14.39 29.68
N LEU A 431 41.43 13.22 29.94
CA LEU A 431 40.88 12.82 31.24
C LEU A 431 41.96 12.92 32.33
N GLN A 432 41.70 13.74 33.35
CA GLN A 432 42.60 14.02 34.45
C GLN A 432 42.04 13.44 35.75
N ILE A 433 42.82 12.57 36.39
CA ILE A 433 42.52 12.04 37.72
C ILE A 433 43.45 12.74 38.71
N PRO A 434 42.94 13.44 39.75
CA PRO A 434 43.74 14.06 40.79
C PRO A 434 44.69 13.06 41.48
N ASP A 435 45.91 13.49 41.81
CA ASP A 435 46.96 12.63 42.37
C ASP A 435 46.49 11.91 43.66
N GLU A 436 45.71 12.60 44.49
CA GLU A 436 45.13 12.05 45.72
C GLU A 436 44.14 10.88 45.47
N TRP A 437 43.48 10.84 44.32
CA TRP A 437 42.43 9.85 44.01
C TRP A 437 43.00 8.48 43.64
N TYR A 438 44.24 8.40 43.13
CA TYR A 438 44.94 7.13 42.93
C TYR A 438 45.10 6.33 44.24
N SER A 439 45.25 7.02 45.38
CA SER A 439 45.31 6.36 46.70
C SER A 439 43.99 5.72 47.13
N GLN A 440 42.89 6.11 46.48
CA GLN A 440 41.53 5.60 46.66
C GLN A 440 41.16 4.53 45.61
N GLY A 441 42.12 4.14 44.75
CA GLY A 441 41.90 3.18 43.65
C GLY A 441 41.16 3.76 42.44
N ARG A 442 40.91 5.08 42.39
CA ARG A 442 40.33 5.75 41.21
C ARG A 442 41.42 5.87 40.15
N THR A 443 41.23 5.22 39.00
CA THR A 443 42.17 5.27 37.85
C THR A 443 41.41 5.62 36.57
N PRO A 444 42.08 6.21 35.54
CA PRO A 444 41.39 6.70 34.34
C PRO A 444 40.49 5.65 33.66
N ASN A 445 40.97 4.40 33.59
CA ASN A 445 40.29 3.27 32.96
C ASN A 445 39.03 2.76 33.71
N LEU A 446 38.65 3.38 34.84
CA LEU A 446 37.41 3.08 35.57
C LEU A 446 36.29 4.11 35.30
N TYR A 447 36.59 5.16 34.52
CA TYR A 447 35.63 6.14 33.99
C TYR A 447 35.39 5.94 32.48
N GLY A 448 35.89 4.82 31.94
CA GLY A 448 35.88 4.51 30.53
C GLY A 448 37.15 4.90 29.78
N THR A 449 36.98 5.18 28.49
CA THR A 449 38.09 5.31 27.53
C THR A 449 38.69 6.70 27.43
N GLY A 450 37.99 7.73 27.94
CA GLY A 450 38.43 9.11 27.95
C GLY A 450 37.27 10.09 27.96
N VAL A 451 37.54 11.33 27.56
CA VAL A 451 36.52 12.38 27.37
C VAL A 451 35.90 12.25 25.98
N LEU A 452 34.58 12.31 25.85
CA LEU A 452 33.89 12.26 24.55
C LEU A 452 34.38 13.39 23.60
N SER A 453 34.59 13.06 22.32
CA SER A 453 34.94 14.03 21.28
C SER A 453 34.07 13.80 20.05
N ALA A 454 33.00 14.58 19.93
CA ALA A 454 31.99 14.45 18.90
C ALA A 454 32.55 14.70 17.49
N GLY A 455 33.36 15.74 17.31
CA GLY A 455 34.00 16.05 16.03
C GLY A 455 34.90 14.92 15.51
N ASN A 456 35.67 14.27 16.40
CA ASN A 456 36.49 13.12 16.04
C ASN A 456 35.65 11.86 15.77
N ALA A 457 34.60 11.59 16.56
CA ALA A 457 33.72 10.44 16.37
C ALA A 457 32.96 10.53 15.02
N VAL A 458 32.41 11.71 14.68
CA VAL A 458 31.81 11.99 13.35
C VAL A 458 32.86 11.84 12.25
N GLY A 459 34.06 12.38 12.45
CA GLY A 459 35.15 12.27 11.49
C GLY A 459 35.57 10.82 11.21
N TYR A 460 35.48 9.95 12.22
CA TYR A 460 35.78 8.52 12.11
C TYR A 460 34.70 7.76 11.33
N VAL A 461 33.41 7.89 11.67
CA VAL A 461 32.33 7.15 10.98
C VAL A 461 32.23 7.49 9.49
N LYS A 462 32.55 8.74 9.12
CA LYS A 462 32.62 9.20 7.72
C LYS A 462 33.77 8.57 6.92
N GLN A 463 34.77 7.98 7.59
CA GLN A 463 35.91 7.31 6.97
C GLN A 463 35.77 5.77 6.92
N LEU A 464 34.76 5.19 7.58
CA LEU A 464 34.53 3.74 7.55
C LEU A 464 34.23 3.24 6.12
N PRO A 465 34.70 2.05 5.72
CA PRO A 465 34.31 1.43 4.44
C PRO A 465 32.80 1.16 4.42
N PRO A 466 32.14 1.02 3.24
CA PRO A 466 30.70 0.73 3.17
C PRO A 466 30.29 -0.46 4.04
N SER A 467 29.24 -0.32 4.85
CA SER A 467 28.76 -1.42 5.72
C SER A 467 28.16 -2.55 4.90
N GLN A 468 28.17 -3.78 5.44
CA GLN A 468 27.59 -4.94 4.78
C GLN A 468 26.09 -4.75 4.47
N LYS A 469 25.36 -4.04 5.35
CA LYS A 469 23.95 -3.65 5.20
C LYS A 469 23.74 -2.82 3.93
N LEU A 470 24.56 -1.79 3.70
CA LEU A 470 24.50 -0.95 2.50
C LEU A 470 24.92 -1.68 1.22
N MET A 471 25.95 -2.52 1.29
CA MET A 471 26.39 -3.34 0.15
C MET A 471 25.30 -4.34 -0.29
N ALA A 472 24.61 -4.96 0.67
CA ALA A 472 23.46 -5.83 0.41
C ALA A 472 22.29 -5.05 -0.21
N ALA A 473 21.97 -3.86 0.32
CA ALA A 473 20.92 -3.00 -0.22
C ALA A 473 21.18 -2.56 -1.68
N LEU A 474 22.44 -2.25 -2.04
CA LEU A 474 22.83 -1.98 -3.44
C LEU A 474 22.65 -3.23 -4.33
N GLY A 475 22.96 -4.42 -3.80
CA GLY A 475 22.72 -5.70 -4.48
C GLY A 475 21.24 -5.94 -4.81
N VAL A 476 20.36 -5.78 -3.81
CA VAL A 476 18.91 -5.92 -3.97
C VAL A 476 18.35 -4.89 -4.97
N ALA A 477 18.81 -3.64 -4.90
CA ALA A 477 18.41 -2.61 -5.87
C ALA A 477 18.82 -2.98 -7.31
N ALA A 478 19.96 -3.65 -7.51
CA ALA A 478 20.38 -4.17 -8.82
C ALA A 478 19.49 -5.33 -9.29
N ASP A 479 19.11 -6.25 -8.40
CA ASP A 479 18.15 -7.33 -8.71
C ASP A 479 16.78 -6.76 -9.14
N GLU A 480 16.30 -5.73 -8.42
CA GLU A 480 15.07 -5.01 -8.80
C GLU A 480 15.16 -4.33 -10.16
N GLY A 481 16.30 -3.71 -10.46
CA GLY A 481 16.57 -3.07 -11.75
C GLY A 481 16.54 -4.09 -12.91
N GLU A 482 17.19 -5.23 -12.72
CA GLU A 482 17.20 -6.33 -13.70
C GLU A 482 15.79 -6.90 -13.91
N SER A 483 15.04 -7.11 -12.82
CA SER A 483 13.63 -7.51 -12.89
C SER A 483 12.79 -6.49 -13.68
N LEU A 484 13.00 -5.18 -13.43
CA LEU A 484 12.29 -4.10 -14.10
C LEU A 484 12.53 -4.04 -15.61
N LEU A 485 13.77 -4.30 -16.07
CA LEU A 485 14.12 -4.41 -17.50
C LEU A 485 13.29 -5.47 -18.23
N THR A 486 12.94 -6.59 -17.57
CA THR A 486 12.11 -7.64 -18.21
C THR A 486 10.67 -7.18 -18.50
N THR A 487 10.23 -6.05 -17.94
CA THR A 487 8.82 -5.63 -17.98
C THR A 487 8.43 -4.76 -19.18
N ALA A 488 9.41 -4.26 -19.95
CA ALA A 488 9.19 -3.43 -21.13
C ALA A 488 10.39 -3.48 -22.09
N VAL A 489 10.15 -3.47 -23.40
CA VAL A 489 11.22 -3.43 -24.41
C VAL A 489 11.73 -2.01 -24.67
N ALA A 490 12.99 -1.86 -25.10
CA ALA A 490 13.50 -0.59 -25.61
C ALA A 490 12.92 -0.29 -27.01
N SER A 491 12.43 0.93 -27.22
CA SER A 491 12.04 1.45 -28.54
C SER A 491 12.24 2.98 -28.59
N VAL A 492 12.33 3.56 -29.79
CA VAL A 492 12.47 5.01 -29.99
C VAL A 492 11.14 5.73 -29.75
N ASP A 493 10.04 5.19 -30.28
CA ASP A 493 8.71 5.82 -30.29
C ASP A 493 7.54 4.83 -30.08
N GLY A 494 7.82 3.53 -29.95
CA GLY A 494 6.83 2.47 -29.79
C GLY A 494 6.12 2.05 -31.08
N ALA A 495 6.48 2.60 -32.24
CA ALA A 495 5.85 2.26 -33.53
C ALA A 495 6.15 0.83 -34.00
N ASP A 496 7.27 0.25 -33.55
CA ASP A 496 7.71 -1.13 -33.77
C ASP A 496 7.23 -2.12 -32.68
N VAL A 497 6.61 -1.62 -31.61
CA VAL A 497 6.18 -2.45 -30.47
C VAL A 497 4.68 -2.71 -30.53
N LEU A 498 4.28 -3.98 -30.40
CA LEU A 498 2.88 -4.39 -30.35
C LEU A 498 2.11 -3.70 -29.22
N ALA A 499 0.87 -3.27 -29.49
CA ALA A 499 -0.02 -2.66 -28.50
C ALA A 499 -0.40 -3.56 -27.30
N THR A 500 -0.05 -4.85 -27.35
CA THR A 500 -0.18 -5.81 -26.23
C THR A 500 1.05 -5.87 -25.33
N ALA A 501 2.16 -5.25 -25.73
CA ALA A 501 3.42 -5.18 -25.00
C ALA A 501 3.66 -3.78 -24.43
N SER A 502 4.56 -3.68 -23.45
CA SER A 502 5.05 -2.40 -22.94
C SER A 502 6.41 -2.07 -23.52
N TRP A 503 6.69 -0.78 -23.70
CA TRP A 503 8.00 -0.26 -24.08
C TRP A 503 8.42 0.93 -23.23
N VAL A 504 9.70 1.28 -23.31
CA VAL A 504 10.31 2.50 -22.77
C VAL A 504 11.24 3.12 -23.82
N PRO A 505 11.47 4.44 -23.80
CA PRO A 505 12.45 5.10 -24.66
C PRO A 505 13.85 4.46 -24.51
N THR A 506 14.53 4.17 -25.61
CA THR A 506 15.85 3.49 -25.62
C THR A 506 16.84 4.10 -24.64
N ALA A 507 16.95 5.45 -24.59
CA ALA A 507 17.85 6.14 -23.67
C ALA A 507 17.53 5.88 -22.17
N VAL A 508 16.26 5.66 -21.81
CA VAL A 508 15.85 5.34 -20.43
C VAL A 508 16.21 3.89 -20.10
N HIS A 509 16.02 2.97 -21.05
CA HIS A 509 16.44 1.58 -20.90
C HIS A 509 17.98 1.45 -20.76
N GLU A 510 18.74 2.12 -21.63
CA GLU A 510 20.21 2.15 -21.58
C GLU A 510 20.73 2.77 -20.28
N SER A 511 20.08 3.82 -19.78
CA SER A 511 20.42 4.41 -18.48
C SER A 511 20.26 3.39 -17.35
N LEU A 512 19.19 2.59 -17.36
CA LEU A 512 18.95 1.57 -16.32
C LEU A 512 19.97 0.43 -16.41
N VAL A 513 20.28 -0.05 -17.62
CA VAL A 513 21.34 -1.05 -17.86
C VAL A 513 22.69 -0.56 -17.33
N SER A 514 23.04 0.70 -17.60
CA SER A 514 24.30 1.30 -17.14
C SER A 514 24.36 1.43 -15.61
N ALA A 515 23.26 1.85 -14.98
CA ALA A 515 23.16 1.97 -13.52
C ALA A 515 23.28 0.60 -12.82
N ILE A 516 22.63 -0.44 -13.35
CA ILE A 516 22.76 -1.82 -12.87
C ILE A 516 24.20 -2.30 -12.99
N ALA A 517 24.84 -2.10 -14.15
CA ALA A 517 26.22 -2.53 -14.37
C ALA A 517 27.21 -1.85 -13.40
N ALA A 518 27.02 -0.55 -13.12
CA ALA A 518 27.81 0.18 -12.12
C ALA A 518 27.58 -0.37 -10.70
N ALA A 519 26.33 -0.62 -10.32
CA ALA A 519 25.98 -1.20 -9.02
C ALA A 519 26.59 -2.60 -8.83
N ARG A 520 26.45 -3.50 -9.83
CA ARG A 520 27.03 -4.85 -9.80
C ARG A 520 28.56 -4.82 -9.70
N SER A 521 29.22 -3.88 -10.39
CA SER A 521 30.67 -3.69 -10.29
C SER A 521 31.11 -3.34 -8.86
N LEU A 522 30.41 -2.40 -8.21
CA LEU A 522 30.68 -2.02 -6.83
C LEU A 522 30.39 -3.17 -5.84
N VAL A 523 29.29 -3.91 -6.03
CA VAL A 523 28.97 -5.09 -5.20
C VAL A 523 30.05 -6.17 -5.31
N ALA A 524 30.65 -6.36 -6.49
CA ALA A 524 31.68 -7.39 -6.71
C ALA A 524 33.10 -6.96 -6.28
N ALA A 525 33.46 -5.69 -6.46
CA ALA A 525 34.83 -5.19 -6.24
C ALA A 525 35.00 -4.32 -4.98
N GLY A 526 33.90 -3.93 -4.33
CA GLY A 526 33.87 -2.86 -3.34
C GLY A 526 33.96 -1.46 -3.96
N GLY A 527 33.95 -0.44 -3.10
CA GLY A 527 34.08 0.97 -3.46
C GLY A 527 34.15 1.86 -2.23
N SER A 528 34.25 3.17 -2.41
CA SER A 528 34.05 4.13 -1.30
C SER A 528 32.58 4.23 -0.92
N TYR A 529 32.30 4.66 0.32
CA TYR A 529 30.95 4.92 0.79
C TYR A 529 30.15 5.82 -0.18
N GLU A 530 30.74 6.94 -0.61
CA GLU A 530 30.14 7.88 -1.55
C GLU A 530 29.81 7.23 -2.92
N GLN A 531 30.67 6.33 -3.42
CA GLN A 531 30.42 5.61 -4.68
C GLN A 531 29.23 4.65 -4.56
N VAL A 532 29.12 3.94 -3.44
CA VAL A 532 28.05 2.95 -3.18
C VAL A 532 26.71 3.64 -2.98
N VAL A 533 26.64 4.71 -2.17
CA VAL A 533 25.43 5.52 -1.98
C VAL A 533 25.00 6.17 -3.30
N SER A 534 25.93 6.79 -4.03
CA SER A 534 25.64 7.41 -5.33
C SER A 534 25.10 6.39 -6.35
N ALA A 535 25.68 5.19 -6.42
CA ALA A 535 25.19 4.14 -7.31
C ALA A 535 23.77 3.65 -6.93
N ARG A 536 23.48 3.47 -5.63
CA ARG A 536 22.15 3.12 -5.12
C ARG A 536 21.10 4.17 -5.50
N ASP A 537 21.43 5.45 -5.28
CA ASP A 537 20.51 6.55 -5.49
C ASP A 537 20.26 6.81 -6.98
N VAL A 538 21.30 6.74 -7.82
CA VAL A 538 21.17 6.77 -9.29
C VAL A 538 20.30 5.63 -9.79
N LEU A 539 20.54 4.40 -9.32
CA LEU A 539 19.76 3.23 -9.71
C LEU A 539 18.28 3.35 -9.31
N THR A 540 18.00 3.90 -8.12
CA THR A 540 16.64 4.20 -7.65
C THR A 540 15.96 5.25 -8.53
N GLN A 541 16.64 6.37 -8.82
CA GLN A 541 16.12 7.44 -9.68
C GLN A 541 15.85 6.96 -11.11
N VAL A 542 16.77 6.20 -11.70
CA VAL A 542 16.62 5.66 -13.06
C VAL A 542 15.55 4.56 -13.12
N GLY A 543 15.42 3.73 -12.08
CA GLY A 543 14.32 2.77 -11.95
C GLY A 543 12.95 3.44 -11.85
N LEU A 544 12.83 4.58 -11.16
CA LEU A 544 11.63 5.41 -11.18
C LEU A 544 11.37 6.01 -12.57
N ALA A 545 12.39 6.57 -13.22
CA ALA A 545 12.26 7.12 -14.57
C ALA A 545 11.82 6.05 -15.60
N PHE A 546 12.30 4.81 -15.48
CA PHE A 546 11.86 3.68 -16.30
C PHE A 546 10.38 3.33 -16.05
N ARG A 547 9.95 3.26 -14.78
CA ARG A 547 8.54 3.01 -14.41
C ARG A 547 7.61 4.10 -14.95
N ASP A 548 8.03 5.36 -14.91
CA ASP A 548 7.25 6.52 -15.38
C ASP A 548 7.25 6.68 -16.92
N ALA A 549 8.34 6.30 -17.60
CA ALA A 549 8.44 6.35 -19.06
C ALA A 549 7.75 5.18 -19.78
N ARG A 550 7.27 4.18 -19.04
CA ARG A 550 6.66 2.97 -19.59
C ARG A 550 5.33 3.26 -20.28
N ALA A 551 5.23 2.89 -21.55
CA ALA A 551 4.05 3.05 -22.41
C ALA A 551 3.58 1.73 -23.02
N GLU A 552 2.36 1.72 -23.56
CA GLU A 552 1.85 0.65 -24.43
C GLU A 552 2.38 0.86 -25.85
N GLY A 553 2.68 -0.24 -26.58
CA GLY A 553 3.11 -0.16 -27.98
C GLY A 553 2.06 0.44 -28.91
N LEU A 554 2.49 0.95 -30.07
CA LEU A 554 1.60 1.56 -31.06
C LEU A 554 1.30 0.63 -32.24
N MET A 555 2.16 -0.36 -32.50
CA MET A 555 1.99 -1.30 -33.61
C MET A 555 0.71 -2.11 -33.44
N GLN A 556 -0.18 -2.01 -34.43
CA GLN A 556 -1.41 -2.79 -34.43
C GLN A 556 -1.10 -4.25 -34.84
N PRO A 557 -1.53 -5.25 -34.05
CA PRO A 557 -1.32 -6.65 -34.40
C PRO A 557 -2.10 -7.00 -35.69
N ALA A 558 -1.47 -7.73 -36.61
CA ALA A 558 -2.15 -8.20 -37.81
C ALA A 558 -3.39 -9.05 -37.46
N THR A 559 -4.55 -8.66 -37.99
CA THR A 559 -5.80 -9.37 -37.72
C THR A 559 -5.77 -10.78 -38.30
N ALA A 560 -6.58 -11.70 -37.75
CA ALA A 560 -6.75 -13.02 -38.34
C ALA A 560 -7.33 -12.93 -39.77
N GLN A 561 -8.16 -11.92 -40.03
CA GLN A 561 -8.71 -11.62 -41.35
C GLN A 561 -7.60 -11.24 -42.34
N ALA A 562 -6.81 -10.20 -42.08
CA ALA A 562 -5.76 -9.73 -43.00
C ALA A 562 -4.72 -10.83 -43.30
N ARG A 563 -4.36 -11.65 -42.29
CA ARG A 563 -3.48 -12.82 -42.50
C ARG A 563 -4.14 -13.94 -43.31
N ASN A 564 -5.45 -14.14 -43.21
CA ASN A 564 -6.16 -15.10 -44.05
C ASN A 564 -6.34 -14.60 -45.48
N GLU A 565 -6.63 -13.32 -45.68
CA GLU A 565 -6.69 -12.68 -47.00
C GLU A 565 -5.34 -12.79 -47.72
N LEU A 566 -4.22 -12.44 -47.05
CA LEU A 566 -2.87 -12.62 -47.60
C LEU A 566 -2.58 -14.09 -47.94
N ARG A 567 -2.98 -15.04 -47.09
CA ARG A 567 -2.80 -16.49 -47.31
C ARG A 567 -3.66 -17.03 -48.45
N THR A 568 -4.85 -16.50 -48.66
CA THR A 568 -5.71 -16.86 -49.80
C THR A 568 -5.17 -16.25 -51.08
N LEU A 569 -4.74 -14.98 -51.06
CA LEU A 569 -4.13 -14.33 -52.21
C LEU A 569 -2.84 -15.04 -52.66
N ALA A 570 -1.99 -15.49 -51.73
CA ALA A 570 -0.79 -16.28 -52.03
C ALA A 570 -1.12 -17.63 -52.68
N ARG A 571 -2.13 -18.35 -52.17
CA ARG A 571 -2.59 -19.61 -52.79
C ARG A 571 -3.21 -19.40 -54.17
N ASN A 572 -3.99 -18.34 -54.35
CA ASN A 572 -4.59 -18.02 -55.65
C ASN A 572 -3.50 -17.65 -56.67
N ALA A 573 -2.51 -16.84 -56.28
CA ALA A 573 -1.33 -16.56 -57.09
C ALA A 573 -0.53 -17.83 -57.47
N GLN A 574 -0.37 -18.77 -56.53
CA GLN A 574 0.25 -20.08 -56.80
C GLN A 574 -0.58 -20.95 -57.76
N VAL A 575 -1.91 -20.83 -57.76
CA VAL A 575 -2.82 -21.56 -58.66
C VAL A 575 -2.85 -20.94 -60.05
N ASP A 576 -2.87 -19.61 -60.18
CA ASP A 576 -2.82 -18.93 -61.48
C ASP A 576 -1.56 -19.31 -62.28
N MET A 577 -0.44 -19.54 -61.59
CA MET A 577 0.81 -20.01 -62.20
C MET A 577 0.78 -21.49 -62.65
N GLN A 578 -0.25 -22.27 -62.32
CA GLN A 578 -0.34 -23.68 -62.71
C GLN A 578 -0.88 -23.82 -64.14
N GLY A 579 -0.16 -24.57 -64.98
CA GLY A 579 -0.56 -24.80 -66.37
C GLY A 579 -0.26 -23.66 -67.34
N VAL A 580 0.22 -22.51 -66.85
CA VAL A 580 0.72 -21.41 -67.67
C VAL A 580 2.21 -21.59 -67.94
N ALA A 581 2.59 -21.72 -69.20
CA ALA A 581 3.98 -21.82 -69.61
C ALA A 581 4.69 -20.45 -69.50
N VAL A 582 5.98 -20.45 -69.14
CA VAL A 582 6.79 -19.23 -69.17
C VAL A 582 7.44 -19.12 -70.54
N SER A 583 7.03 -18.11 -71.32
CA SER A 583 7.51 -17.89 -72.70
C SER A 583 7.75 -16.40 -72.95
N ALA A 584 8.55 -16.07 -73.96
CA ALA A 584 8.79 -14.69 -74.38
C ALA A 584 7.75 -14.19 -75.40
N ASP A 585 7.19 -15.07 -76.22
CA ASP A 585 6.32 -14.75 -77.36
C ASP A 585 5.19 -15.77 -77.63
N GLY A 586 5.13 -16.86 -76.85
CA GLY A 586 4.12 -17.92 -76.99
C GLY A 586 4.36 -18.91 -78.12
N LEU A 587 5.43 -18.77 -78.92
CA LEU A 587 5.67 -19.60 -80.11
C LEU A 587 6.25 -20.98 -79.79
N ASP A 588 6.80 -21.16 -78.58
CA ASP A 588 7.30 -22.43 -78.04
C ASP A 588 6.26 -23.18 -77.19
N VAL A 589 5.03 -22.66 -77.10
CA VAL A 589 3.94 -23.20 -76.29
C VAL A 589 2.99 -24.00 -77.19
N PRO A 590 2.58 -25.23 -76.79
CA PRO A 590 1.63 -26.01 -77.57
C PRO A 590 0.33 -25.23 -77.85
N VAL A 591 -0.25 -25.43 -79.02
CA VAL A 591 -1.43 -24.68 -79.47
C VAL A 591 -2.63 -24.94 -78.55
N GLY A 592 -3.41 -23.90 -78.22
CA GLY A 592 -4.40 -23.92 -77.12
C GLY A 592 -3.80 -23.90 -75.70
N GLY A 593 -2.47 -23.82 -75.57
CA GLY A 593 -1.77 -23.65 -74.30
C GLY A 593 -1.73 -22.19 -73.83
N LEU A 594 -1.82 -21.99 -72.52
CA LEU A 594 -1.68 -20.68 -71.88
C LEU A 594 -0.22 -20.36 -71.58
N TRP A 595 0.19 -19.10 -71.75
CA TRP A 595 1.54 -18.65 -71.45
C TRP A 595 1.60 -17.23 -70.90
N ALA A 596 2.69 -16.90 -70.18
CA ALA A 596 2.96 -15.56 -69.64
C ALA A 596 4.45 -15.18 -69.73
N PRO A 597 4.78 -13.88 -69.88
CA PRO A 597 6.16 -13.39 -69.91
C PRO A 597 6.99 -13.67 -68.65
N THR A 598 8.26 -14.00 -68.80
CA THR A 598 9.19 -14.29 -67.69
C THR A 598 9.18 -13.23 -66.58
N ALA A 599 9.21 -11.94 -66.94
CA ALA A 599 9.32 -10.85 -65.99
C ALA A 599 8.10 -10.71 -65.04
N VAL A 600 6.88 -11.00 -65.52
CA VAL A 600 5.68 -10.97 -64.65
C VAL A 600 5.63 -12.20 -63.75
N THR A 601 6.09 -13.36 -64.26
CA THR A 601 6.17 -14.61 -63.50
C THR A 601 7.18 -14.52 -62.34
N GLU A 602 8.35 -13.91 -62.57
CA GLU A 602 9.36 -13.71 -61.52
C GLU A 602 8.92 -12.72 -60.43
N ARG A 603 8.22 -11.63 -60.80
CA ARG A 603 7.63 -10.69 -59.82
C ARG A 603 6.60 -11.40 -58.94
N LEU A 604 5.71 -12.20 -59.55
CA LEU A 604 4.68 -12.94 -58.82
C LEU A 604 5.28 -13.96 -57.84
N SER A 605 6.25 -14.77 -58.31
CA SER A 605 6.97 -15.74 -57.47
C SER A 605 7.65 -15.07 -56.27
N SER A 606 8.29 -13.91 -56.48
CA SER A 606 8.96 -13.14 -55.43
C SER A 606 7.98 -12.59 -54.38
N ALA A 607 6.81 -12.10 -54.81
CA ALA A 607 5.77 -11.60 -53.93
C ALA A 607 5.13 -12.72 -53.07
N ILE A 608 4.94 -13.92 -53.65
CA ILE A 608 4.47 -15.11 -52.93
C ILE A 608 5.43 -15.45 -51.78
N ALA A 609 6.74 -15.54 -52.05
CA ALA A 609 7.74 -15.88 -51.04
C ALA A 609 7.81 -14.84 -49.89
N ALA A 610 7.63 -13.55 -50.19
CA ALA A 610 7.56 -12.50 -49.19
C ALA A 610 6.32 -12.62 -48.29
N ALA A 611 5.16 -12.95 -48.88
CA ALA A 611 3.91 -13.18 -48.15
C ALA A 611 4.00 -14.40 -47.22
N GLU A 612 4.54 -15.52 -47.70
CA GLU A 612 4.73 -16.75 -46.90
C GLU A 612 5.66 -16.52 -45.70
N LYS A 613 6.73 -15.73 -45.87
CA LYS A 613 7.64 -15.37 -44.78
C LYS A 613 6.95 -14.54 -43.68
N LEU A 614 6.04 -13.64 -44.03
CA LEU A 614 5.26 -12.89 -43.04
C LEU A 614 4.22 -13.77 -42.34
N LEU A 615 3.63 -14.72 -43.06
CA LEU A 615 2.61 -15.63 -42.53
C LEU A 615 3.15 -16.71 -41.57
N SER A 616 4.48 -16.87 -41.45
CA SER A 616 5.14 -17.74 -40.47
C SER A 616 5.57 -17.04 -39.18
N GLY A 617 5.40 -15.71 -39.08
CA GLY A 617 5.70 -14.92 -37.88
C GLY A 617 4.47 -14.63 -37.02
N ASP A 618 4.58 -14.83 -35.70
CA ASP A 618 3.48 -14.56 -34.76
C ASP A 618 3.32 -13.06 -34.42
N ALA A 619 4.42 -12.30 -34.45
CA ALA A 619 4.50 -10.90 -34.02
C ALA A 619 4.62 -9.90 -35.21
N VAL A 620 3.69 -9.97 -36.16
CA VAL A 620 3.70 -9.13 -37.37
C VAL A 620 2.65 -8.00 -37.26
N GLY A 621 3.07 -6.77 -37.60
CA GLY A 621 2.20 -5.59 -37.65
C GLY A 621 1.23 -5.62 -38.83
N ALA A 622 0.06 -5.01 -38.67
CA ALA A 622 -0.99 -4.96 -39.69
C ALA A 622 -0.51 -4.35 -41.02
N ASP A 623 0.26 -3.26 -40.97
CA ASP A 623 0.71 -2.54 -42.17
C ASP A 623 1.68 -3.37 -43.02
N ALA A 624 2.50 -4.21 -42.40
CA ALA A 624 3.40 -5.13 -43.12
C ALA A 624 2.62 -6.24 -43.85
N VAL A 625 1.51 -6.71 -43.27
CA VAL A 625 0.61 -7.67 -43.91
C VAL A 625 -0.15 -7.03 -45.07
N GLU A 626 -0.62 -5.78 -44.91
CA GLU A 626 -1.32 -5.06 -45.98
C GLU A 626 -0.39 -4.69 -47.14
N ALA A 627 0.84 -4.23 -46.86
CA ALA A 627 1.82 -3.94 -47.91
C ALA A 627 2.16 -5.19 -48.74
N ALA A 628 2.35 -6.34 -48.08
CA ALA A 628 2.55 -7.61 -48.77
C ALA A 628 1.31 -8.07 -49.56
N ARG A 629 0.10 -7.79 -49.06
CA ARG A 629 -1.16 -8.06 -49.77
C ARG A 629 -1.27 -7.21 -51.04
N SER A 630 -0.91 -5.92 -50.97
CA SER A 630 -0.96 -5.00 -52.11
C SER A 630 0.04 -5.37 -53.21
N GLU A 631 1.31 -5.59 -52.86
CA GLU A 631 2.35 -5.98 -53.86
C GLU A 631 2.01 -7.32 -54.53
N LEU A 632 1.53 -8.30 -53.76
CA LEU A 632 1.11 -9.58 -54.29
C LEU A 632 -0.14 -9.47 -55.17
N ALA A 633 -1.09 -8.58 -54.85
CA ALA A 633 -2.26 -8.34 -55.68
C ALA A 633 -1.89 -7.68 -57.02
N GLU A 634 -0.98 -6.69 -57.00
CA GLU A 634 -0.45 -6.07 -58.22
C GLU A 634 0.32 -7.08 -59.08
N ALA A 635 1.22 -7.86 -58.47
CA ALA A 635 2.00 -8.87 -59.19
C ALA A 635 1.09 -9.94 -59.81
N ARG A 636 0.05 -10.38 -59.08
CA ARG A 636 -0.94 -11.35 -59.57
C ARG A 636 -1.76 -10.78 -60.72
N LYS A 637 -2.21 -9.51 -60.61
CA LYS A 637 -2.93 -8.83 -61.70
C LYS A 637 -2.05 -8.69 -62.94
N ALA A 638 -0.81 -8.24 -62.79
CA ALA A 638 0.14 -8.08 -63.89
C ALA A 638 0.45 -9.41 -64.59
N PHE A 639 0.52 -10.52 -63.84
CA PHE A 639 0.62 -11.86 -64.42
C PHE A 639 -0.62 -12.21 -65.25
N ASN A 640 -1.83 -12.15 -64.66
CA ASN A 640 -3.08 -12.53 -65.33
C ASN A 640 -3.41 -11.66 -66.55
N ASP A 641 -3.15 -10.34 -66.49
CA ASP A 641 -3.33 -9.42 -67.63
C ASP A 641 -2.41 -9.77 -68.83
N ASN A 642 -1.34 -10.56 -68.62
CA ASN A 642 -0.38 -10.99 -69.64
C ASN A 642 -0.43 -12.49 -69.92
N VAL A 643 -1.44 -13.22 -69.40
CA VAL A 643 -1.70 -14.61 -69.82
C VAL A 643 -2.37 -14.58 -71.19
N ALA A 644 -1.78 -15.29 -72.16
CA ALA A 644 -2.31 -15.40 -73.52
C ALA A 644 -2.42 -16.86 -73.97
N GLU A 645 -3.35 -17.13 -74.89
CA GLU A 645 -3.60 -18.44 -75.49
C GLU A 645 -2.91 -18.56 -76.86
N ALA A 646 -2.33 -19.73 -77.17
CA ALA A 646 -1.73 -20.01 -78.48
C ALA A 646 -2.82 -20.30 -79.55
N PRO A 647 -2.84 -19.61 -80.72
CA PRO A 647 -4.01 -19.52 -81.60
C PRO A 647 -4.27 -20.72 -82.55
N GLU A 648 -5.53 -21.12 -82.73
CA GLU A 648 -6.03 -22.22 -83.60
C GLU A 648 -6.97 -21.76 -84.75
N PRO A 649 -7.12 -22.54 -85.85
CA PRO A 649 -8.03 -22.29 -86.98
C PRO A 649 -9.42 -22.97 -86.86
N ALA A 650 -10.27 -22.82 -87.89
CA ALA A 650 -11.73 -22.83 -87.72
C ALA A 650 -12.52 -24.13 -88.04
N SER A 651 -13.60 -24.29 -87.25
CA SER A 651 -14.93 -24.86 -87.58
C SER A 651 -15.13 -26.38 -87.67
N GLY A 652 -16.11 -26.88 -86.89
CA GLY A 652 -16.65 -28.24 -87.06
C GLY A 652 -17.36 -28.86 -85.85
N GLU A 653 -18.13 -28.12 -85.04
CA GLU A 653 -18.76 -28.67 -83.82
C GLU A 653 -20.29 -28.54 -83.77
N ASP A 654 -20.90 -29.48 -83.03
CA ASP A 654 -22.35 -29.61 -82.86
C ASP A 654 -22.90 -28.51 -81.94
N HIS A 655 -23.57 -27.53 -82.55
CA HIS A 655 -24.12 -26.35 -81.87
C HIS A 655 -25.12 -26.67 -80.75
N LEU A 656 -25.84 -27.80 -80.82
CA LEU A 656 -26.74 -28.24 -79.75
C LEU A 656 -25.96 -28.79 -78.55
N ALA A 657 -24.89 -29.56 -78.79
CA ALA A 657 -24.00 -30.04 -77.73
C ALA A 657 -23.24 -28.88 -77.04
N LEU A 658 -22.88 -27.85 -77.80
CA LEU A 658 -22.25 -26.64 -77.28
C LEU A 658 -23.20 -25.76 -76.46
N LEU A 659 -24.48 -25.67 -76.84
CA LEU A 659 -25.50 -24.98 -76.03
C LEU A 659 -25.79 -25.76 -74.74
N ALA A 660 -25.90 -27.09 -74.81
CA ALA A 660 -26.07 -27.94 -73.62
C ALA A 660 -24.90 -27.79 -72.64
N THR A 661 -23.66 -27.86 -73.13
CA THR A 661 -22.46 -27.64 -72.30
C THR A 661 -22.46 -26.25 -71.63
N ALA A 662 -22.88 -25.20 -72.35
CA ALA A 662 -22.96 -23.85 -71.79
C ALA A 662 -24.06 -23.71 -70.72
N ILE A 663 -25.19 -24.42 -70.88
CA ILE A 663 -26.25 -24.50 -69.86
C ILE A 663 -25.73 -25.22 -68.61
N ASP A 664 -25.07 -26.38 -68.75
CA ASP A 664 -24.51 -27.13 -67.61
C ASP A 664 -23.47 -26.30 -66.84
N GLN A 665 -22.61 -25.56 -67.55
CA GLN A 665 -21.65 -24.63 -66.94
C GLN A 665 -22.34 -23.46 -66.22
N ALA A 666 -23.39 -22.90 -66.82
CA ALA A 666 -24.17 -21.82 -66.21
C ALA A 666 -24.94 -22.30 -64.96
N GLU A 667 -25.46 -23.52 -64.94
CA GLU A 667 -26.12 -24.12 -63.77
C GLU A 667 -25.12 -24.39 -62.64
N GLN A 668 -23.92 -24.87 -62.95
CA GLN A 668 -22.84 -25.02 -61.97
C GLN A 668 -22.40 -23.66 -61.40
N LEU A 669 -22.34 -22.62 -62.24
CA LEU A 669 -22.01 -21.27 -61.81
C LEU A 669 -23.12 -20.68 -60.92
N LEU A 670 -24.40 -20.83 -61.29
CA LEU A 670 -25.55 -20.40 -60.48
C LEU A 670 -25.53 -21.08 -59.10
N ALA A 671 -25.29 -22.40 -59.05
CA ALA A 671 -25.17 -23.15 -57.80
C ALA A 671 -23.94 -22.77 -56.94
N SER A 672 -23.00 -21.98 -57.47
CA SER A 672 -21.76 -21.60 -56.78
C SER A 672 -21.86 -20.33 -55.90
N ALA A 673 -23.04 -19.70 -55.84
CA ALA A 673 -23.35 -18.60 -54.93
C ALA A 673 -24.84 -18.61 -54.53
N VAL A 674 -25.16 -18.11 -53.33
CA VAL A 674 -26.54 -18.00 -52.84
C VAL A 674 -27.08 -16.57 -52.97
N ALA A 675 -28.39 -16.42 -53.19
CA ALA A 675 -29.01 -15.10 -53.15
C ALA A 675 -29.06 -14.55 -51.71
N SER A 676 -28.62 -13.31 -51.50
CA SER A 676 -28.77 -12.57 -50.24
C SER A 676 -29.00 -11.07 -50.52
N ALA A 677 -29.46 -10.32 -49.51
CA ALA A 677 -29.72 -8.89 -49.62
C ALA A 677 -28.48 -8.03 -49.29
N ASP A 678 -27.63 -8.49 -48.36
CA ASP A 678 -26.42 -7.78 -47.91
C ASP A 678 -25.25 -8.71 -47.52
N GLY A 679 -25.43 -10.03 -47.67
CA GLY A 679 -24.43 -11.05 -47.33
C GLY A 679 -24.22 -11.26 -45.83
N ALA A 680 -24.91 -10.56 -44.94
CA ALA A 680 -24.69 -10.64 -43.50
C ALA A 680 -25.16 -11.97 -42.87
N ASP A 681 -25.92 -12.76 -43.63
CA ASP A 681 -26.41 -14.10 -43.32
C ASP A 681 -25.63 -15.23 -44.02
N VAL A 682 -24.69 -14.89 -44.91
CA VAL A 682 -23.88 -15.86 -45.66
C VAL A 682 -22.49 -16.01 -45.03
N LEU A 683 -22.01 -17.25 -44.89
CA LEU A 683 -20.67 -17.54 -44.35
C LEU A 683 -19.56 -16.95 -45.26
N PRO A 684 -18.44 -16.45 -44.70
CA PRO A 684 -17.28 -16.01 -45.50
C PRO A 684 -16.65 -17.09 -46.39
N THR A 685 -16.94 -18.38 -46.13
CA THR A 685 -16.51 -19.50 -46.97
C THR A 685 -17.49 -19.81 -48.11
N ALA A 686 -18.56 -19.04 -48.25
CA ALA A 686 -19.55 -19.15 -49.31
C ALA A 686 -19.67 -17.80 -50.04
N GLN A 687 -19.99 -17.86 -51.33
CA GLN A 687 -20.24 -16.67 -52.15
C GLN A 687 -21.73 -16.36 -52.13
N TRP A 688 -22.08 -15.08 -52.18
CA TRP A 688 -23.45 -14.61 -52.39
C TRP A 688 -23.50 -13.60 -53.53
N VAL A 689 -24.71 -13.43 -54.06
CA VAL A 689 -25.04 -12.43 -55.07
C VAL A 689 -26.33 -11.70 -54.64
N PRO A 690 -26.53 -10.43 -55.05
CA PRO A 690 -27.82 -9.76 -54.96
C PRO A 690 -28.95 -10.59 -55.60
N GLN A 691 -30.12 -10.57 -54.98
CA GLN A 691 -31.30 -11.37 -55.40
C GLN A 691 -31.67 -11.13 -56.87
N ASP A 692 -31.59 -9.90 -57.36
CA ASP A 692 -31.88 -9.52 -58.74
C ASP A 692 -30.87 -10.09 -59.74
N ALA A 693 -29.58 -10.10 -59.41
CA ALA A 693 -28.54 -10.73 -60.23
C ALA A 693 -28.71 -12.26 -60.28
N HIS A 694 -29.07 -12.89 -59.16
CA HIS A 694 -29.36 -14.33 -59.10
C HIS A 694 -30.57 -14.70 -59.98
N ASP A 695 -31.69 -13.98 -59.82
CA ASP A 695 -32.93 -14.28 -60.53
C ASP A 695 -32.82 -13.98 -62.03
N ALA A 696 -32.05 -12.96 -62.42
CA ALA A 696 -31.75 -12.68 -63.82
C ALA A 696 -30.95 -13.81 -64.48
N PHE A 697 -29.93 -14.36 -63.79
CA PHE A 697 -29.13 -15.45 -64.34
C PHE A 697 -29.92 -16.77 -64.41
N ALA A 698 -30.71 -17.08 -63.38
CA ALA A 698 -31.63 -18.22 -63.40
C ALA A 698 -32.66 -18.13 -64.55
N ALA A 699 -33.18 -16.94 -64.83
CA ALA A 699 -34.09 -16.71 -65.96
C ALA A 699 -33.40 -16.87 -67.33
N ALA A 700 -32.15 -16.43 -67.48
CA ALA A 700 -31.36 -16.64 -68.71
C ALA A 700 -31.09 -18.12 -68.97
N ILE A 701 -30.76 -18.90 -67.93
CA ILE A 701 -30.59 -20.35 -67.99
C ILE A 701 -31.90 -21.04 -68.41
N ALA A 702 -33.04 -20.65 -67.83
CA ALA A 702 -34.34 -21.19 -68.21
C ALA A 702 -34.67 -20.91 -69.70
N ALA A 703 -34.46 -19.68 -70.17
CA ALA A 703 -34.69 -19.31 -71.57
C ALA A 703 -33.81 -20.10 -72.56
N ALA A 704 -32.54 -20.34 -72.20
CA ALA A 704 -31.63 -21.17 -73.00
C ALA A 704 -32.06 -22.65 -73.04
N ARG A 705 -32.57 -23.18 -71.93
CA ARG A 705 -33.12 -24.55 -71.85
C ARG A 705 -34.38 -24.72 -72.70
N ASP A 706 -35.32 -23.78 -72.62
CA ASP A 706 -36.54 -23.81 -73.43
C ASP A 706 -36.21 -23.76 -74.93
N LEU A 707 -35.22 -22.95 -75.33
CA LEU A 707 -34.71 -22.89 -76.70
C LEU A 707 -34.05 -24.21 -77.15
N ALA A 708 -33.21 -24.82 -76.29
CA ALA A 708 -32.57 -26.10 -76.59
C ALA A 708 -33.59 -27.24 -76.75
N VAL A 709 -34.70 -27.23 -75.99
CA VAL A 709 -35.79 -28.20 -76.11
C VAL A 709 -36.66 -27.95 -77.36
N ALA A 710 -36.85 -26.69 -77.76
CA ALA A 710 -37.60 -26.33 -78.96
C ALA A 710 -36.88 -26.72 -80.28
N GLY A 711 -35.55 -26.86 -80.24
CA GLY A 711 -34.69 -27.11 -81.39
C GLY A 711 -34.33 -25.81 -82.10
N CYS A 712 -33.07 -25.39 -81.95
CA CYS A 712 -32.56 -24.12 -82.45
C CYS A 712 -31.52 -24.33 -83.57
N ASP A 713 -31.37 -23.33 -84.45
CA ASP A 713 -30.28 -23.28 -85.42
C ASP A 713 -28.95 -22.79 -84.80
N ALA A 714 -27.89 -22.75 -85.61
CA ALA A 714 -26.55 -22.38 -85.15
C ALA A 714 -26.44 -20.91 -84.70
N ASP A 715 -27.17 -19.98 -85.34
CA ASP A 715 -27.14 -18.55 -84.99
C ASP A 715 -27.93 -18.30 -83.69
N GLN A 716 -29.07 -18.99 -83.53
CA GLN A 716 -29.86 -19.01 -82.31
C GLN A 716 -29.08 -19.62 -81.14
N ALA A 717 -28.38 -20.74 -81.35
CA ALA A 717 -27.52 -21.36 -80.34
C ALA A 717 -26.34 -20.46 -79.96
N ALA A 718 -25.70 -19.79 -80.93
CA ALA A 718 -24.62 -18.84 -80.68
C ALA A 718 -25.10 -17.63 -79.88
N ALA A 719 -26.25 -17.05 -80.24
CA ALA A 719 -26.84 -15.92 -79.52
C ALA A 719 -27.23 -16.28 -78.06
N ALA A 720 -27.81 -17.46 -77.85
CA ALA A 720 -28.14 -17.94 -76.51
C ALA A 720 -26.88 -18.19 -75.65
N ARG A 721 -25.82 -18.78 -76.22
CA ARG A 721 -24.52 -18.95 -75.54
C ARG A 721 -23.87 -17.61 -75.19
N ALA A 722 -23.91 -16.63 -76.10
CA ALA A 722 -23.39 -15.28 -75.84
C ALA A 722 -24.16 -14.59 -74.71
N SER A 723 -25.49 -14.70 -74.69
CA SER A 723 -26.32 -14.14 -73.62
C SER A 723 -26.10 -14.83 -72.27
N LEU A 724 -25.93 -16.17 -72.25
CA LEU A 724 -25.54 -16.89 -71.04
C LEU A 724 -24.16 -16.47 -70.52
N ALA A 725 -23.20 -16.23 -71.42
CA ALA A 725 -21.86 -15.76 -71.04
C ALA A 725 -21.91 -14.31 -70.49
N GLU A 726 -22.68 -13.41 -71.10
CA GLU A 726 -22.82 -12.02 -70.64
C GLU A 726 -23.51 -11.94 -69.27
N VAL A 727 -24.67 -12.59 -69.11
CA VAL A 727 -25.40 -12.60 -67.83
C VAL A 727 -24.65 -13.41 -66.77
N GLY A 728 -23.97 -14.49 -67.18
CA GLY A 728 -23.11 -15.29 -66.30
C GLY A 728 -21.86 -14.54 -65.83
N GLN A 729 -21.28 -13.67 -66.66
CA GLN A 729 -20.19 -12.78 -66.24
C GLN A 729 -20.70 -11.74 -65.24
N VAL A 730 -21.86 -11.11 -65.49
CA VAL A 730 -22.49 -10.19 -64.52
C VAL A 730 -22.79 -10.89 -63.19
N PHE A 731 -23.27 -12.14 -63.22
CA PHE A 731 -23.44 -12.95 -62.02
C PHE A 731 -22.09 -13.23 -61.33
N ALA A 732 -21.06 -13.62 -62.08
CA ALA A 732 -19.73 -13.93 -61.55
C ALA A 732 -19.05 -12.70 -60.92
N ASP A 733 -19.16 -11.53 -61.55
CA ASP A 733 -18.63 -10.25 -61.07
C ASP A 733 -19.42 -9.73 -59.84
N ALA A 734 -20.69 -10.09 -59.73
CA ALA A 734 -21.54 -9.77 -58.57
C ALA A 734 -21.33 -10.72 -57.37
N ARG A 735 -20.48 -11.76 -57.49
CA ARG A 735 -20.18 -12.67 -56.37
C ARG A 735 -19.31 -11.98 -55.34
N VAL A 736 -19.81 -11.92 -54.12
CA VAL A 736 -19.11 -11.38 -52.96
C VAL A 736 -19.03 -12.45 -51.88
N GLU A 737 -17.95 -12.48 -51.10
CA GLU A 737 -17.88 -13.34 -49.91
C GLU A 737 -18.96 -12.94 -48.90
N GLY A 738 -19.56 -13.95 -48.25
CA GLY A 738 -20.50 -13.72 -47.17
C GLY A 738 -19.86 -12.95 -46.00
N THR A 739 -20.55 -11.95 -45.46
CA THR A 739 -20.03 -11.10 -44.39
C THR A 739 -20.47 -11.55 -43.00
N MET A 740 -21.17 -12.70 -42.87
CA MET A 740 -21.65 -13.20 -41.60
C MET A 740 -20.49 -13.42 -40.62
N GLN A 741 -20.40 -12.54 -39.62
CA GLN A 741 -19.44 -12.71 -38.55
C GLN A 741 -19.79 -13.98 -37.76
N VAL A 742 -18.94 -14.98 -37.87
CA VAL A 742 -19.01 -16.22 -37.11
C VAL A 742 -18.66 -15.93 -35.66
N ALA A 743 -19.40 -16.53 -34.71
CA ALA A 743 -19.09 -16.38 -33.29
C ALA A 743 -17.64 -16.78 -32.97
N THR A 744 -16.96 -16.05 -32.09
CA THR A 744 -15.60 -16.44 -31.68
C THR A 744 -15.63 -17.72 -30.83
N ALA A 745 -14.54 -18.49 -30.85
CA ALA A 745 -14.40 -19.65 -29.96
C ALA A 745 -14.55 -19.26 -28.48
N GLN A 746 -14.13 -18.04 -28.11
CA GLN A 746 -14.31 -17.47 -26.79
C GLN A 746 -15.78 -17.15 -26.47
N ALA A 747 -16.53 -16.54 -27.39
CA ALA A 747 -17.97 -16.28 -27.21
C ALA A 747 -18.78 -17.58 -27.09
N ARG A 748 -18.50 -18.57 -27.96
CA ARG A 748 -19.11 -19.92 -27.86
C ARG A 748 -18.74 -20.62 -26.55
N SER A 749 -17.51 -20.48 -26.07
CA SER A 749 -17.09 -21.06 -24.79
C SER A 749 -17.75 -20.37 -23.60
N ALA A 750 -17.93 -19.05 -23.64
CA ALA A 750 -18.67 -18.29 -22.63
C ALA A 750 -20.15 -18.72 -22.58
N LEU A 751 -20.81 -18.87 -23.74
CA LEU A 751 -22.18 -19.38 -23.82
C LEU A 751 -22.29 -20.82 -23.30
N ARG A 752 -21.35 -21.71 -23.67
CA ARG A 752 -21.29 -23.11 -23.19
C ARG A 752 -21.10 -23.18 -21.66
N ILE A 753 -20.22 -22.36 -21.09
CA ILE A 753 -20.00 -22.30 -19.64
C ILE A 753 -21.26 -21.76 -18.94
N LEU A 754 -21.89 -20.72 -19.50
CA LEU A 754 -23.12 -20.15 -18.94
C LEU A 754 -24.29 -21.17 -18.97
N ALA A 755 -24.44 -21.91 -20.06
CA ALA A 755 -25.44 -22.98 -20.21
C ALA A 755 -25.19 -24.15 -19.25
N ARG A 756 -23.94 -24.61 -19.11
CA ARG A 756 -23.55 -25.60 -18.10
C ARG A 756 -23.91 -25.12 -16.69
N ASN A 757 -23.55 -23.89 -16.35
CA ASN A 757 -23.86 -23.34 -15.04
C ASN A 757 -25.38 -23.18 -14.85
N ALA A 758 -26.14 -22.83 -15.90
CA ALA A 758 -27.60 -22.70 -15.81
C ALA A 758 -28.29 -24.03 -15.46
N LYS A 759 -27.77 -25.15 -15.96
CA LYS A 759 -28.21 -26.52 -15.59
C LYS A 759 -27.82 -26.91 -14.15
N LEU A 760 -26.81 -26.27 -13.57
CA LEU A 760 -26.43 -26.49 -12.16
C LEU A 760 -27.31 -25.66 -11.20
N ASP A 761 -27.75 -24.46 -11.60
CA ASP A 761 -28.68 -23.63 -10.80
C ASP A 761 -30.04 -24.31 -10.56
N THR A 762 -30.44 -25.27 -11.41
CA THR A 762 -31.66 -26.06 -11.23
C THR A 762 -31.50 -27.28 -10.32
N ALA A 763 -30.27 -27.62 -9.90
CA ALA A 763 -30.02 -28.81 -9.09
C ALA A 763 -30.52 -28.62 -7.64
N GLY A 764 -31.37 -29.55 -7.16
CA GLY A 764 -31.92 -29.50 -5.80
C GLY A 764 -33.07 -28.51 -5.60
N ILE A 765 -33.67 -28.00 -6.69
CA ILE A 765 -34.85 -27.12 -6.66
C ILE A 765 -36.02 -27.84 -7.32
N THR A 766 -37.09 -28.07 -6.57
CA THR A 766 -38.27 -28.81 -7.03
C THR A 766 -39.21 -27.92 -7.85
N THR A 767 -39.76 -28.40 -8.96
CA THR A 767 -40.79 -27.67 -9.70
C THR A 767 -42.16 -27.91 -9.09
N SER A 768 -42.88 -26.85 -8.72
CA SER A 768 -44.21 -26.93 -8.09
C SER A 768 -45.07 -25.72 -8.44
N ALA A 769 -46.38 -25.90 -8.57
CA ALA A 769 -47.31 -24.82 -8.91
C ALA A 769 -47.45 -23.78 -7.78
N ASP A 770 -47.49 -24.23 -6.53
CA ASP A 770 -47.80 -23.44 -5.33
C ASP A 770 -46.91 -23.75 -4.11
N GLY A 771 -46.04 -24.76 -4.21
CA GLY A 771 -45.15 -25.22 -3.14
C GLY A 771 -45.79 -26.20 -2.14
N ALA A 772 -47.05 -26.59 -2.31
CA ALA A 772 -47.77 -27.42 -1.35
C ALA A 772 -47.36 -28.91 -1.38
N ASP A 773 -46.87 -29.39 -2.53
CA ASP A 773 -46.34 -30.74 -2.77
C ASP A 773 -44.82 -30.85 -2.51
N VAL A 774 -44.18 -29.79 -2.04
CA VAL A 774 -42.74 -29.73 -1.77
C VAL A 774 -42.45 -29.86 -0.27
N LEU A 775 -41.49 -30.72 0.07
CA LEU A 775 -41.10 -30.94 1.47
C LEU A 775 -40.63 -29.63 2.12
N VAL A 776 -41.11 -29.38 3.34
CA VAL A 776 -40.79 -28.18 4.13
C VAL A 776 -39.27 -28.00 4.24
N GLY A 777 -38.80 -26.79 3.97
CA GLY A 777 -37.38 -26.44 3.94
C GLY A 777 -36.68 -26.70 2.62
N GLN A 778 -37.28 -27.43 1.67
CA GLN A 778 -36.74 -27.52 0.30
C GLN A 778 -37.09 -26.27 -0.51
N SER A 779 -36.23 -25.96 -1.48
CA SER A 779 -36.42 -24.88 -2.43
C SER A 779 -37.26 -25.35 -3.62
N TRP A 780 -38.16 -24.50 -4.10
CA TRP A 780 -39.01 -24.77 -5.25
C TRP A 780 -39.20 -23.57 -6.16
N VAL A 781 -39.75 -23.80 -7.35
CA VAL A 781 -39.99 -22.77 -8.36
C VAL A 781 -41.22 -23.13 -9.21
N SER A 782 -41.93 -22.13 -9.72
CA SER A 782 -43.10 -22.35 -10.56
C SER A 782 -42.75 -22.97 -11.93
N PRO A 783 -43.61 -23.83 -12.52
CA PRO A 783 -43.36 -24.43 -13.82
C PRO A 783 -43.04 -23.39 -14.90
N ALA A 784 -43.78 -22.27 -14.94
CA ALA A 784 -43.58 -21.20 -15.91
C ALA A 784 -42.27 -20.40 -15.73
N ALA A 785 -41.59 -20.50 -14.59
CA ALA A 785 -40.25 -19.94 -14.38
C ALA A 785 -39.16 -20.96 -14.72
N ALA A 786 -39.36 -22.24 -14.41
CA ALA A 786 -38.48 -23.32 -14.84
C ALA A 786 -38.45 -23.47 -16.37
N GLU A 787 -39.62 -23.48 -17.01
CA GLU A 787 -39.78 -23.62 -18.46
C GLU A 787 -39.01 -22.54 -19.24
N ARG A 788 -39.07 -21.28 -18.77
CA ARG A 788 -38.31 -20.16 -19.36
C ARG A 788 -36.80 -20.36 -19.26
N LEU A 789 -36.30 -20.88 -18.14
CA LEU A 789 -34.88 -21.19 -18.00
C LEU A 789 -34.49 -22.37 -18.90
N SER A 790 -35.28 -23.45 -18.94
CA SER A 790 -35.00 -24.59 -19.81
C SER A 790 -35.05 -24.23 -21.30
N ALA A 791 -35.95 -23.33 -21.72
CA ALA A 791 -36.02 -22.85 -23.10
C ALA A 791 -34.76 -22.05 -23.48
N ALA A 792 -34.32 -21.11 -22.64
CA ALA A 792 -33.09 -20.36 -22.87
C ALA A 792 -31.83 -21.26 -22.86
N ILE A 793 -31.81 -22.29 -22.01
CA ILE A 793 -30.77 -23.32 -22.00
C ILE A 793 -30.78 -24.12 -23.32
N ALA A 794 -31.94 -24.54 -23.81
CA ALA A 794 -32.07 -25.32 -25.04
C ALA A 794 -31.61 -24.52 -26.28
N VAL A 795 -31.94 -23.22 -26.35
CA VAL A 795 -31.42 -22.32 -27.39
C VAL A 795 -29.89 -22.21 -27.31
N ALA A 796 -29.34 -22.00 -26.11
CA ALA A 796 -27.90 -21.92 -25.92
C ALA A 796 -27.18 -23.24 -26.26
N ASP A 797 -27.71 -24.40 -25.86
CA ASP A 797 -27.17 -25.71 -26.20
C ASP A 797 -27.22 -25.97 -27.72
N SER A 798 -28.31 -25.62 -28.39
CA SER A 798 -28.48 -25.75 -29.85
C SER A 798 -27.40 -24.97 -30.61
N LEU A 799 -27.19 -23.70 -30.24
CA LEU A 799 -26.14 -22.84 -30.84
C LEU A 799 -24.72 -23.32 -30.48
N VAL A 800 -24.53 -23.95 -29.31
CA VAL A 800 -23.25 -24.57 -28.91
C VAL A 800 -22.98 -25.88 -29.66
N ALA A 801 -24.03 -26.64 -30.02
CA ALA A 801 -23.95 -27.88 -30.80
C ALA A 801 -23.75 -27.63 -32.30
N ALA A 802 -24.35 -26.56 -32.85
CA ALA A 802 -24.15 -26.13 -34.25
C ALA A 802 -22.71 -25.63 -34.56
N GLY A 803 -21.85 -25.50 -33.53
CA GLY A 803 -20.41 -25.42 -33.70
C GLY A 803 -19.91 -24.13 -34.38
N ASN A 804 -19.09 -24.27 -35.41
CA ASN A 804 -18.38 -23.15 -36.04
C ASN A 804 -19.20 -22.42 -37.13
N ALA A 805 -20.42 -22.83 -37.45
CA ALA A 805 -21.24 -22.24 -38.53
C ALA A 805 -22.28 -21.20 -38.04
N VAL A 806 -22.15 -20.70 -36.80
CA VAL A 806 -23.18 -19.90 -36.13
C VAL A 806 -22.82 -18.40 -36.09
N ALA A 807 -23.78 -17.54 -36.46
CA ALA A 807 -23.66 -16.09 -36.40
C ALA A 807 -23.33 -15.58 -34.98
N ALA A 808 -22.37 -14.67 -34.89
CA ALA A 808 -21.93 -14.02 -33.65
C ALA A 808 -23.07 -13.27 -32.95
N LYS A 809 -23.95 -12.64 -33.74
CA LYS A 809 -25.15 -11.95 -33.24
C LYS A 809 -26.08 -12.91 -32.50
N ALA A 810 -26.41 -14.07 -33.09
CA ALA A 810 -27.26 -15.08 -32.46
C ALA A 810 -26.65 -15.64 -31.16
N VAL A 811 -25.34 -15.86 -31.12
CA VAL A 811 -24.62 -16.30 -29.90
C VAL A 811 -24.65 -15.23 -28.81
N GLN A 812 -24.54 -13.94 -29.16
CA GLN A 812 -24.62 -12.84 -28.19
C GLN A 812 -26.06 -12.64 -27.67
N GLU A 813 -27.06 -12.72 -28.55
CA GLU A 813 -28.47 -12.61 -28.18
C GLU A 813 -28.88 -13.76 -27.23
N ALA A 814 -28.50 -15.00 -27.54
CA ALA A 814 -28.73 -16.15 -26.67
C ALA A 814 -27.95 -16.07 -25.34
N TYR A 815 -26.76 -15.46 -25.33
CA TYR A 815 -26.00 -15.22 -24.09
C TYR A 815 -26.74 -14.23 -23.17
N ASP A 816 -27.17 -13.09 -23.71
CA ASP A 816 -27.88 -12.06 -22.94
C ASP A 816 -29.26 -12.57 -22.47
N GLU A 817 -29.98 -13.33 -23.30
CA GLU A 817 -31.22 -14.01 -22.93
C GLU A 817 -31.01 -15.03 -21.81
N LEU A 818 -29.98 -15.87 -21.89
CA LEU A 818 -29.69 -16.86 -20.85
C LEU A 818 -29.23 -16.23 -19.53
N VAL A 819 -28.49 -15.11 -19.57
CA VAL A 819 -28.20 -14.31 -18.36
C VAL A 819 -29.48 -13.78 -17.72
N ALA A 820 -30.41 -13.26 -18.53
CA ALA A 820 -31.70 -12.77 -18.05
C ALA A 820 -32.57 -13.90 -17.47
N ALA A 821 -32.64 -15.05 -18.17
CA ALA A 821 -33.40 -16.22 -17.74
C ALA A 821 -32.89 -16.79 -16.41
N ARG A 822 -31.56 -16.96 -16.25
CA ARG A 822 -30.94 -17.37 -14.97
C ARG A 822 -31.28 -16.39 -13.85
N SER A 823 -31.20 -15.09 -14.10
CA SER A 823 -31.48 -14.06 -13.10
C SER A 823 -32.95 -14.03 -12.68
N ASN A 824 -33.88 -14.31 -13.61
CA ASN A 824 -35.31 -14.40 -13.32
C ASN A 824 -35.66 -15.69 -12.57
N TYR A 825 -35.07 -16.83 -12.96
CA TYR A 825 -35.23 -18.10 -12.28
C TYR A 825 -34.79 -18.01 -10.81
N ALA A 826 -33.58 -17.50 -10.55
CA ALA A 826 -33.06 -17.35 -9.19
C ALA A 826 -33.89 -16.40 -8.30
N GLN A 827 -34.65 -15.46 -8.88
CA GLN A 827 -35.60 -14.62 -8.15
C GLN A 827 -36.97 -15.29 -7.92
N ALA A 828 -37.31 -16.30 -8.71
CA ALA A 828 -38.55 -17.07 -8.61
C ALA A 828 -38.42 -18.28 -7.65
N VAL A 829 -37.21 -18.62 -7.21
CA VAL A 829 -36.98 -19.66 -6.19
C VAL A 829 -37.58 -19.22 -4.85
N GLN A 830 -38.42 -20.09 -4.29
CA GLN A 830 -39.06 -19.96 -2.99
C GLN A 830 -38.67 -21.15 -2.11
N THR A 831 -38.89 -21.07 -0.80
CA THR A 831 -38.68 -22.20 0.12
C THR A 831 -40.03 -22.65 0.66
N ALA A 832 -40.30 -23.95 0.60
CA ALA A 832 -41.53 -24.53 1.12
C ALA A 832 -41.60 -24.32 2.64
N LYS A 833 -42.68 -23.72 3.12
CA LYS A 833 -42.92 -23.47 4.55
C LYS A 833 -43.88 -24.53 5.08
N ALA A 834 -43.79 -24.83 6.38
CA ALA A 834 -44.78 -25.69 7.02
C ALA A 834 -46.18 -25.11 6.81
N PRO A 835 -47.20 -25.95 6.55
CA PRO A 835 -48.59 -25.48 6.57
C PRO A 835 -48.86 -24.87 7.95
N ALA A 836 -49.48 -23.69 7.97
CA ALA A 836 -49.89 -23.07 9.21
C ALA A 836 -50.85 -24.02 9.92
N SER A 837 -50.56 -24.35 11.19
CA SER A 837 -51.42 -25.21 12.00
C SER A 837 -52.80 -24.59 12.13
N ASP A 838 -53.80 -25.29 11.62
CA ASP A 838 -55.19 -24.83 11.62
C ASP A 838 -55.69 -24.76 13.08
N GLY A 839 -55.90 -23.53 13.56
CA GLY A 839 -56.33 -23.25 14.92
C GLY A 839 -57.84 -23.42 15.06
N GLY A 840 -58.29 -24.67 15.15
CA GLY A 840 -59.69 -25.00 15.39
C GLY A 840 -60.11 -24.81 16.85
N GLU A 841 -61.32 -24.27 17.05
CA GLU A 841 -62.04 -24.10 18.32
C GLU A 841 -61.44 -23.07 19.31
N GLY A 842 -62.20 -22.23 20.01
CA GLY A 842 -63.65 -22.04 20.04
C GLY A 842 -64.10 -21.41 21.37
N THR A 843 -65.15 -20.58 21.36
CA THR A 843 -65.72 -19.82 22.52
C THR A 843 -64.90 -18.60 23.00
N GLY A 844 -65.48 -17.43 23.33
CA GLY A 844 -66.84 -16.94 23.08
C GLY A 844 -67.17 -15.59 23.74
N SER A 845 -67.87 -14.69 23.02
CA SER A 845 -68.67 -13.53 23.53
C SER A 845 -67.92 -12.35 24.22
N GLU A 846 -68.34 -11.07 24.19
CA GLU A 846 -69.59 -10.40 23.77
C GLU A 846 -69.38 -9.03 23.05
N SER A 847 -70.41 -8.59 22.31
CA SER A 847 -70.70 -7.22 21.85
C SER A 847 -69.78 -6.56 20.78
N GLY A 848 -70.28 -5.79 19.81
CA GLY A 848 -71.68 -5.53 19.41
C GLY A 848 -71.85 -4.21 18.62
N SER A 849 -72.46 -4.28 17.43
CA SER A 849 -72.75 -3.18 16.47
C SER A 849 -71.55 -2.53 15.73
N GLY A 850 -71.64 -2.12 14.46
CA GLY A 850 -72.69 -2.40 13.46
C GLY A 850 -72.70 -1.43 12.26
N SER A 851 -72.55 -1.95 11.03
CA SER A 851 -72.80 -1.32 9.70
C SER A 851 -72.05 -0.01 9.31
N GLY A 852 -71.66 0.25 8.05
CA GLY A 852 -71.68 -0.58 6.82
C GLY A 852 -71.71 0.28 5.53
N SER A 853 -71.00 -0.15 4.47
CA SER A 853 -71.00 0.41 3.08
C SER A 853 -70.57 1.90 2.90
N GLY A 854 -70.15 2.40 1.74
CA GLY A 854 -70.06 1.86 0.37
C GLY A 854 -69.04 2.64 -0.50
N SER A 855 -69.19 2.61 -1.83
CA SER A 855 -68.13 2.90 -2.82
C SER A 855 -68.12 4.33 -3.43
N ASP A 856 -67.05 4.55 -4.23
CA ASP A 856 -66.96 5.39 -5.45
C ASP A 856 -66.49 6.88 -5.42
N SER A 857 -65.52 7.10 -6.32
CA SER A 857 -65.22 8.26 -7.20
C SER A 857 -65.10 9.72 -6.71
N GLU A 858 -63.92 10.27 -7.02
CA GLU A 858 -63.61 11.59 -7.59
C GLU A 858 -63.60 12.93 -6.81
N SER A 859 -62.53 13.69 -7.12
CA SER A 859 -62.38 15.16 -7.14
C SER A 859 -62.06 15.91 -5.82
N GLY A 860 -61.38 17.08 -5.95
CA GLY A 860 -61.52 18.18 -4.98
C GLY A 860 -60.29 18.67 -4.17
N SER A 861 -59.32 19.32 -4.84
CA SER A 861 -58.65 20.58 -4.42
C SER A 861 -58.30 20.97 -2.95
N GLY A 862 -57.06 21.43 -2.73
CA GLY A 862 -56.66 22.44 -1.71
C GLY A 862 -56.51 21.96 -0.25
N THR A 863 -55.81 22.63 0.68
CA THR A 863 -54.83 23.75 0.63
C THR A 863 -53.98 23.75 1.92
N ASN A 864 -52.81 24.41 1.90
CA ASN A 864 -51.86 24.66 3.02
C ASN A 864 -52.39 25.78 3.99
N PRO A 865 -51.66 26.34 5.01
CA PRO A 865 -50.38 26.01 5.70
C PRO A 865 -50.29 26.29 7.26
N GLU A 866 -49.04 26.23 7.80
CA GLU A 866 -48.42 27.06 8.89
C GLU A 866 -48.64 26.74 10.40
N SER A 867 -47.81 27.14 11.41
CA SER A 867 -46.53 27.93 11.50
C SER A 867 -45.71 27.69 12.82
N GLY A 868 -44.39 28.03 12.85
CA GLY A 868 -43.57 28.43 14.04
C GLY A 868 -42.68 27.35 14.73
N SER A 869 -41.32 27.35 14.82
CA SER A 869 -40.25 28.30 15.30
C SER A 869 -40.01 28.30 16.84
N GLY A 870 -38.82 28.07 17.43
CA GLY A 870 -37.52 27.56 16.95
C GLY A 870 -36.37 27.58 18.00
N THR A 871 -35.43 26.61 17.93
CA THR A 871 -33.93 26.70 18.08
C THR A 871 -33.25 27.28 19.35
N LYS A 872 -32.08 26.83 19.87
CA LYS A 872 -31.10 25.69 19.76
C LYS A 872 -29.90 25.98 20.74
N PRO A 873 -28.78 25.21 20.88
CA PRO A 873 -28.37 23.92 20.30
C PRO A 873 -27.81 22.85 21.29
N ALA A 874 -27.76 21.59 20.84
CA ALA A 874 -26.91 20.53 21.39
C ALA A 874 -25.97 19.96 20.30
N VAL A 875 -24.86 19.33 20.71
CA VAL A 875 -23.83 18.75 19.83
C VAL A 875 -24.41 17.63 18.94
N GLN A 876 -24.20 17.70 17.63
CA GLN A 876 -24.78 16.74 16.67
C GLN A 876 -23.74 15.73 16.15
N LYS A 877 -23.93 14.44 16.47
CA LYS A 877 -23.20 13.32 15.83
C LYS A 877 -23.34 13.41 14.28
N LYS A 878 -22.22 13.26 13.56
CA LYS A 878 -22.17 13.30 12.08
C LYS A 878 -22.84 12.05 11.48
N THR A 879 -24.10 12.16 11.04
CA THR A 879 -24.80 11.07 10.36
C THR A 879 -24.19 10.80 8.98
N VAL A 880 -23.98 9.53 8.61
CA VAL A 880 -23.50 9.13 7.27
C VAL A 880 -24.58 8.34 6.54
N VAL A 881 -24.85 8.69 5.28
CA VAL A 881 -25.94 8.11 4.48
C VAL A 881 -25.39 7.53 3.19
N SER A 882 -25.40 6.20 3.07
CA SER A 882 -24.84 5.48 1.92
C SER A 882 -25.89 5.14 0.87
N ILE A 883 -25.64 5.48 -0.40
CA ILE A 883 -26.52 5.21 -1.55
C ILE A 883 -25.74 4.36 -2.57
N ASN A 884 -26.21 3.13 -2.81
CA ASN A 884 -25.55 2.17 -3.70
C ASN A 884 -26.52 1.62 -4.79
N LYS A 885 -27.35 2.50 -5.35
CA LYS A 885 -28.31 2.19 -6.44
C LYS A 885 -27.74 2.62 -7.80
N ALA A 886 -28.02 1.85 -8.86
CA ALA A 886 -27.45 2.08 -10.20
C ALA A 886 -27.77 3.46 -10.80
N THR A 887 -29.00 3.93 -10.60
CA THR A 887 -29.43 5.30 -10.93
C THR A 887 -29.85 6.02 -9.65
N VAL A 888 -29.31 7.22 -9.43
CA VAL A 888 -29.64 8.09 -8.28
C VAL A 888 -30.50 9.25 -8.77
N ASN A 889 -31.71 9.37 -8.23
CA ASN A 889 -32.66 10.45 -8.51
C ASN A 889 -33.19 11.07 -7.20
N VAL A 890 -34.06 12.07 -7.29
CA VAL A 890 -34.60 12.78 -6.10
C VAL A 890 -35.32 11.84 -5.13
N ALA A 891 -36.05 10.84 -5.63
CA ALA A 891 -36.75 9.87 -4.78
C ALA A 891 -35.77 9.00 -3.99
N VAL A 892 -34.73 8.46 -4.66
CA VAL A 892 -33.67 7.66 -4.01
C VAL A 892 -32.93 8.47 -2.94
N VAL A 893 -32.60 9.74 -3.21
CA VAL A 893 -31.91 10.61 -2.25
C VAL A 893 -32.84 10.98 -1.08
N LYS A 894 -34.11 11.30 -1.33
CA LYS A 894 -35.09 11.56 -0.26
C LYS A 894 -35.32 10.34 0.62
N GLN A 895 -35.48 9.15 0.04
CA GLN A 895 -35.68 7.91 0.80
C GLN A 895 -34.45 7.57 1.66
N ALA A 896 -33.24 7.75 1.13
CA ALA A 896 -32.01 7.53 1.88
C ALA A 896 -31.83 8.54 3.05
N LEU A 897 -32.24 9.80 2.86
CA LEU A 897 -32.21 10.83 3.90
C LEU A 897 -33.35 10.66 4.92
N ALA A 898 -34.52 10.14 4.53
CA ALA A 898 -35.63 9.86 5.44
C ALA A 898 -35.30 8.70 6.41
N LYS A 899 -34.47 7.74 5.99
CA LYS A 899 -33.91 6.69 6.87
C LYS A 899 -32.84 7.20 7.85
N ALA A 900 -32.49 8.48 7.81
CA ALA A 900 -31.42 9.06 8.61
C ALA A 900 -31.98 10.17 9.51
N ASN A 901 -31.98 9.96 10.83
CA ASN A 901 -32.60 10.82 11.84
C ASN A 901 -32.08 12.28 11.91
N ASN A 902 -31.11 12.67 11.07
CA ASN A 902 -30.69 14.07 10.89
C ASN A 902 -30.32 14.37 9.41
N PRO A 903 -31.29 14.71 8.56
CA PRO A 903 -31.07 14.94 7.12
C PRO A 903 -30.31 16.24 6.78
N SER A 904 -29.96 17.06 7.78
CA SER A 904 -29.25 18.34 7.60
C SER A 904 -27.77 18.28 7.98
N ALA A 905 -27.37 17.38 8.87
CA ALA A 905 -25.95 17.15 9.23
C ALA A 905 -25.30 16.01 8.40
N ALA A 906 -26.07 15.34 7.54
CA ALA A 906 -25.64 14.14 6.85
C ALA A 906 -24.44 14.34 5.91
N THR A 907 -23.53 13.36 5.89
CA THR A 907 -22.58 13.12 4.79
C THR A 907 -23.14 12.02 3.88
N ILE A 908 -23.39 12.33 2.60
CA ILE A 908 -23.93 11.35 1.65
C ILE A 908 -22.78 10.64 0.94
N THR A 909 -22.74 9.30 0.96
CA THR A 909 -21.73 8.51 0.25
C THR A 909 -22.36 7.75 -0.93
N LEU A 910 -21.91 8.03 -2.15
CA LEU A 910 -22.28 7.28 -3.35
C LEU A 910 -21.36 6.09 -3.53
N GLY A 911 -21.91 4.88 -3.41
CA GLY A 911 -21.18 3.62 -3.51
C GLY A 911 -20.81 3.21 -4.95
N PRO A 912 -20.00 2.14 -5.10
CA PRO A 912 -19.45 1.74 -6.39
C PRO A 912 -20.47 1.23 -7.42
N LYS A 913 -21.70 0.87 -7.00
CA LYS A 913 -22.76 0.45 -7.91
C LYS A 913 -23.43 1.62 -8.63
N VAL A 914 -23.17 2.88 -8.26
CA VAL A 914 -23.76 4.08 -8.89
C VAL A 914 -23.17 4.30 -10.29
N LYS A 915 -24.02 4.22 -11.33
CA LYS A 915 -23.67 4.40 -12.75
C LYS A 915 -24.21 5.71 -13.35
N LYS A 916 -25.36 6.22 -12.88
CA LYS A 916 -26.03 7.43 -13.40
C LYS A 916 -26.61 8.28 -12.27
N ILE A 917 -26.50 9.60 -12.38
CA ILE A 917 -27.16 10.55 -11.47
C ILE A 917 -28.10 11.44 -12.30
N ALA A 918 -29.36 11.55 -11.90
CA ALA A 918 -30.34 12.37 -12.60
C ALA A 918 -30.03 13.87 -12.44
N LYS A 919 -30.44 14.68 -13.43
CA LYS A 919 -30.43 16.15 -13.31
C LYS A 919 -31.32 16.54 -12.11
N GLY A 920 -30.80 17.38 -11.23
CA GLY A 920 -31.47 17.76 -9.98
C GLY A 920 -31.63 16.65 -8.94
N ALA A 921 -30.93 15.51 -9.02
CA ALA A 921 -31.07 14.41 -8.05
C ALA A 921 -30.92 14.82 -6.57
N PHE A 922 -30.15 15.88 -6.29
CA PHE A 922 -29.95 16.41 -4.94
C PHE A 922 -30.74 17.71 -4.68
N LYS A 923 -31.71 18.08 -5.53
CA LYS A 923 -32.54 19.29 -5.34
C LYS A 923 -33.28 19.23 -4.00
N GLY A 924 -33.09 20.26 -3.16
CA GLY A 924 -33.63 20.33 -1.80
C GLY A 924 -32.82 19.59 -0.72
N THR A 925 -31.72 18.91 -1.08
CA THR A 925 -30.86 18.21 -0.11
C THR A 925 -30.11 19.21 0.78
N LYS A 926 -30.18 19.02 2.11
CA LYS A 926 -29.56 19.89 3.13
C LYS A 926 -28.16 19.42 3.59
N ALA A 927 -27.71 18.22 3.20
CA ALA A 927 -26.39 17.67 3.51
C ALA A 927 -25.24 18.61 3.11
N LYS A 928 -24.19 18.71 3.94
CA LYS A 928 -23.00 19.54 3.66
C LYS A 928 -22.02 18.86 2.71
N THR A 929 -21.82 17.54 2.85
CA THR A 929 -20.75 16.79 2.19
C THR A 929 -21.29 15.65 1.33
N LEU A 930 -20.78 15.53 0.10
CA LEU A 930 -21.00 14.40 -0.79
C LEU A 930 -19.67 13.65 -1.03
N VAL A 931 -19.64 12.36 -0.75
CA VAL A 931 -18.49 11.47 -1.02
C VAL A 931 -18.83 10.60 -2.23
N VAL A 932 -17.95 10.54 -3.22
CA VAL A 932 -18.12 9.74 -4.45
C VAL A 932 -17.10 8.61 -4.47
N LYS A 933 -17.57 7.35 -4.43
CA LYS A 933 -16.77 6.11 -4.46
C LYS A 933 -17.05 5.25 -5.72
N THR A 934 -17.24 5.86 -6.89
CA THR A 934 -17.58 5.14 -8.14
C THR A 934 -16.62 5.46 -9.30
N LYS A 935 -16.33 4.44 -10.12
CA LYS A 935 -15.41 4.49 -11.26
C LYS A 935 -16.11 4.79 -12.62
N LYS A 936 -17.45 4.80 -12.69
CA LYS A 936 -18.21 4.68 -13.97
C LYS A 936 -19.12 5.86 -14.35
N LEU A 937 -18.95 7.06 -13.79
CA LEU A 937 -19.83 8.22 -14.11
C LEU A 937 -19.44 8.91 -15.44
N LYS A 938 -20.35 8.90 -16.43
CA LYS A 938 -20.20 9.67 -17.68
C LYS A 938 -20.52 11.16 -17.48
N LYS A 939 -19.87 12.06 -18.25
CA LYS A 939 -19.99 13.53 -18.14
C LYS A 939 -21.43 14.07 -18.22
N ALA A 940 -22.23 13.51 -19.12
CA ALA A 940 -23.65 13.86 -19.25
C ALA A 940 -24.47 13.48 -18.00
N SER A 941 -24.10 12.38 -17.33
CA SER A 941 -24.78 11.78 -16.17
C SER A 941 -24.54 12.50 -14.83
N VAL A 942 -23.91 13.67 -14.84
CA VAL A 942 -23.63 14.49 -13.64
C VAL A 942 -24.00 15.97 -13.85
N LYS A 943 -24.25 16.42 -15.10
CA LYS A 943 -24.40 17.84 -15.51
C LYS A 943 -25.63 18.53 -14.92
N GLY A 944 -25.59 18.87 -13.63
CA GLY A 944 -26.64 19.58 -12.90
C GLY A 944 -27.40 18.71 -11.90
N CYS A 945 -26.83 17.59 -11.45
CA CYS A 945 -27.42 16.79 -10.36
C CYS A 945 -27.51 17.56 -9.03
N LEU A 946 -26.58 18.48 -8.77
CA LEU A 946 -26.49 19.32 -7.57
C LEU A 946 -27.34 20.61 -7.62
N SER A 947 -28.07 20.85 -8.72
CA SER A 947 -28.84 22.08 -8.92
C SER A 947 -29.94 22.21 -7.85
N GLY A 948 -29.86 23.27 -7.03
CA GLY A 948 -30.77 23.49 -5.91
C GLY A 948 -30.47 22.62 -4.66
N SER A 949 -29.27 22.09 -4.51
CA SER A 949 -28.79 21.44 -3.27
C SER A 949 -28.00 22.42 -2.38
N LYS A 950 -27.85 22.13 -1.08
CA LYS A 950 -26.97 22.86 -0.15
C LYS A 950 -25.60 22.19 0.06
N ILE A 951 -25.24 21.22 -0.78
CA ILE A 951 -23.95 20.50 -0.70
C ILE A 951 -22.82 21.48 -1.04
N SER A 952 -21.93 21.70 -0.07
CA SER A 952 -20.81 22.67 -0.14
C SER A 952 -19.44 21.99 -0.28
N THR A 953 -19.35 20.68 -0.07
CA THR A 953 -18.09 19.94 -0.10
C THR A 953 -18.29 18.62 -0.86
N ILE A 954 -17.36 18.31 -1.77
CA ILE A 954 -17.34 17.06 -2.51
C ILE A 954 -15.97 16.41 -2.29
N LYS A 955 -15.97 15.16 -1.80
CA LYS A 955 -14.78 14.31 -1.69
C LYS A 955 -14.88 13.17 -2.70
N VAL A 956 -13.79 12.82 -3.38
CA VAL A 956 -13.77 11.74 -4.38
C VAL A 956 -12.78 10.68 -3.94
N LYS A 957 -13.27 9.64 -3.24
CA LYS A 957 -12.42 8.52 -2.81
C LYS A 957 -12.27 7.51 -3.95
N LEU A 958 -11.11 7.55 -4.60
CA LEU A 958 -10.64 6.50 -5.52
C LEU A 958 -9.97 5.38 -4.70
N GLY A 959 -9.99 4.14 -5.20
CA GLY A 959 -9.27 3.03 -4.56
C GLY A 959 -7.79 3.03 -4.97
N ALA A 960 -6.92 2.63 -4.04
CA ALA A 960 -5.45 2.78 -4.11
C ALA A 960 -4.84 2.53 -5.49
N ALA A 961 -5.16 1.38 -6.11
CA ALA A 961 -4.55 0.94 -7.37
C ALA A 961 -4.73 1.84 -8.61
N LYS A 962 -5.49 2.96 -8.58
CA LYS A 962 -5.68 3.85 -9.76
C LYS A 962 -5.77 5.36 -9.42
N ALA A 963 -4.87 5.87 -8.58
CA ALA A 963 -4.78 7.29 -8.21
C ALA A 963 -4.14 8.22 -9.28
N ASN A 964 -4.22 7.88 -10.58
CA ASN A 964 -3.60 8.70 -11.63
C ASN A 964 -4.27 10.09 -11.75
N ASN A 965 -3.42 11.13 -11.80
CA ASN A 965 -3.77 12.55 -11.79
C ASN A 965 -4.81 12.94 -12.86
N ALA A 966 -4.83 12.24 -14.02
CA ALA A 966 -5.81 12.43 -15.08
C ALA A 966 -7.26 12.10 -14.66
N TYR A 967 -7.48 11.06 -13.84
CA TYR A 967 -8.81 10.70 -13.35
C TYR A 967 -9.33 11.70 -12.31
N VAL A 968 -8.45 12.20 -11.43
CA VAL A 968 -8.80 13.23 -10.45
C VAL A 968 -9.21 14.52 -11.17
N LYS A 969 -8.36 15.02 -12.09
CA LYS A 969 -8.65 16.20 -12.94
C LYS A 969 -9.93 16.02 -13.78
N LYS A 970 -10.27 14.79 -14.19
CA LYS A 970 -11.54 14.46 -14.86
C LYS A 970 -12.73 14.65 -13.92
N TYR A 971 -12.70 14.07 -12.72
CA TYR A 971 -13.80 14.21 -11.75
C TYR A 971 -13.96 15.64 -11.22
N GLU A 972 -12.86 16.36 -10.98
CA GLU A 972 -12.88 17.81 -10.70
C GLU A 972 -13.62 18.57 -11.81
N LYS A 973 -13.20 18.43 -13.07
CA LYS A 973 -13.86 19.08 -14.23
C LYS A 973 -15.35 18.72 -14.37
N LEU A 974 -15.80 17.55 -13.87
CA LEU A 974 -17.22 17.16 -13.87
C LEU A 974 -18.07 17.91 -12.85
N PHE A 975 -17.53 18.24 -11.67
CA PHE A 975 -18.27 18.88 -10.59
C PHE A 975 -18.03 20.40 -10.52
N THR A 976 -16.80 20.87 -10.74
CA THR A 976 -16.42 22.29 -10.56
C THR A 976 -17.19 23.24 -11.47
N LYS A 977 -17.49 22.88 -12.73
CA LYS A 977 -18.15 23.78 -13.71
C LYS A 977 -19.66 24.01 -13.46
N LYS A 978 -20.23 23.55 -12.32
CA LYS A 978 -21.63 23.78 -11.95
C LYS A 978 -21.89 24.16 -10.48
N ILE A 979 -20.87 24.28 -9.64
CA ILE A 979 -20.99 24.93 -8.32
C ILE A 979 -20.82 26.45 -8.51
N ALA A 980 -21.69 27.04 -9.33
CA ALA A 980 -21.65 28.46 -9.62
C ALA A 980 -22.12 29.24 -8.37
N GLY A 981 -21.20 29.98 -7.74
CA GLY A 981 -21.48 30.90 -6.64
C GLY A 981 -20.81 30.60 -5.30
N LYS A 982 -20.16 29.43 -5.10
CA LYS A 982 -19.37 29.15 -3.88
C LYS A 982 -18.10 28.38 -4.22
N LYS A 983 -16.93 28.89 -3.79
CA LYS A 983 -15.63 28.19 -3.85
C LYS A 983 -15.67 26.95 -2.95
N ALA A 984 -16.17 25.83 -3.47
CA ALA A 984 -16.11 24.53 -2.82
C ALA A 984 -14.74 23.89 -3.09
N ALA A 985 -13.93 23.70 -2.04
CA ALA A 985 -12.69 22.94 -2.17
C ALA A 985 -13.01 21.48 -2.49
N VAL A 986 -12.56 21.01 -3.66
CA VAL A 986 -12.46 19.57 -3.92
C VAL A 986 -11.21 19.09 -3.18
N LYS A 987 -11.40 18.45 -2.03
CA LYS A 987 -10.31 17.75 -1.34
C LYS A 987 -10.26 16.32 -1.87
N ARG A 988 -9.04 15.83 -2.14
CA ARG A 988 -8.77 14.40 -2.40
C ARG A 988 -9.26 13.58 -1.19
#